data_AF-A0A378RJ09-F1
#
_entry.id   AF-A0A378RJ09-F1
#
_cell.length_a   1.000
_cell.length_b   1.000
_cell.length_c   1.000
_cell.angle_alpha   90.00
_cell.angle_beta   90.00
_cell.angle_gamma   90.00
#
_symmetry.space_group_name_H-M   'P 1'
#
loop_
_entity.id
_entity.type
_entity.pdbx_description
1 polymer ?
#
loop_
_entity_poly.entity_id
_entity_poly.type
_entity_poly.pdbx_seq_one_letter_code
_entity_poly.pdbx_strand_id
1 'polypeptide(L)'
;MQNIVITSSELIQIELNNLDIGSDFIDNILESKFFEYNYISEQISLYDIDQSQIVLDNTTINQINSLLKNTNLESLKINNLYPHHFLPWKINSVDTLTLHGNIINTCATDLKHKLNILANEVKNTLPYFAFIETTKERLSLEKEVNDLYQEILKVKVDFITDEIIDFIIEKKVKHLELGWFALSENDYKKIETLNIETLSILYSFNTQIKILPKSIKDLSILGNAIQSLNDIKFKKLKLSNLDLSNNSIQDDITLNNLYNKIENLSLNNNLITRIDFSKTSKYLELVDLSNNIITNDGVIVPAPCNHLNYLDLSNNKLKINLDFLFKIDHYFPNLEYIDLSGNVFLDAFGKTVLAPMAQENQIGVIKDYLDIIEFIQDISFEDLKNSIQRYNETHYIKLVWDTRNSNSELLIKEIHFYLKNYLKFLTDKEKFFFAEGIYINLFNKNVSILINSDNNSISLEIFSDNQSCINDYFYKYLELLHDIIFDITHQYILPVIQTTENLKQVDNYFRKVFKIDTKLSKSSGYLIKFDPQLNNYALLLSHNVDYKDFRSDIDKVMFIIISSKTTIAYTLNEDNKVSNYMIRSSKKKLNSVTIRTSEDKENYKKALLNPYLGEIFKETDAYLGGDIKKKFTLIINTNFFNLKQENQTDNLYLNSDKYIVDPNNSITEHSKVVILLNQLVFEPKK
;
A
#
# COMPACT_ATOMS: atom_id res chain seq x y z
N MET A 1 17.51 1.23 -44.25
CA MET A 1 16.50 2.30 -44.14
C MET A 1 15.10 1.71 -44.10
N GLN A 2 14.83 0.91 -43.07
CA GLN A 2 13.47 0.59 -42.64
C GLN A 2 13.10 1.40 -41.39
N ASN A 3 14.09 1.67 -40.51
CA ASN A 3 13.92 2.44 -39.29
C ASN A 3 14.76 3.73 -39.34
N ILE A 4 14.09 4.89 -39.36
CA ILE A 4 14.78 6.18 -39.58
C ILE A 4 14.39 7.25 -38.56
N VAL A 5 15.34 8.15 -38.28
CA VAL A 5 15.13 9.35 -37.48
C VAL A 5 15.42 10.60 -38.31
N ILE A 6 14.51 11.57 -38.24
CA ILE A 6 14.71 12.92 -38.73
C ILE A 6 14.78 13.85 -37.52
N THR A 7 15.92 14.51 -37.36
CA THR A 7 16.19 15.39 -36.21
C THR A 7 16.97 16.63 -36.65
N SER A 8 17.15 17.60 -35.76
CA SER A 8 18.08 18.71 -36.01
C SER A 8 19.51 18.17 -36.13
N SER A 9 20.27 18.60 -37.14
CA SER A 9 21.65 18.12 -37.36
C SER A 9 22.57 18.34 -36.16
N GLU A 10 22.36 19.41 -35.39
CA GLU A 10 23.16 19.73 -34.23
C GLU A 10 22.86 18.80 -33.03
N LEU A 11 21.73 18.10 -33.05
CA LEU A 11 21.30 17.17 -32.00
C LEU A 11 21.59 15.70 -32.33
N ILE A 12 22.02 15.40 -33.57
CA ILE A 12 22.17 14.02 -33.99
C ILE A 12 23.17 13.27 -33.11
N GLN A 13 24.31 13.87 -32.75
CA GLN A 13 25.30 13.23 -31.88
C GLN A 13 24.79 12.90 -30.48
N ILE A 14 23.81 13.66 -29.96
CA ILE A 14 23.17 13.39 -28.67
C ILE A 14 22.19 12.22 -28.83
N GLU A 15 21.42 12.20 -29.92
CA GLU A 15 20.51 11.08 -30.21
C GLU A 15 21.24 9.76 -30.49
N LEU A 16 22.45 9.80 -31.06
CA LEU A 16 23.28 8.61 -31.29
C LEU A 16 23.68 7.91 -29.99
N ASN A 17 23.97 8.66 -28.93
CA ASN A 17 24.30 8.10 -27.62
C ASN A 17 23.09 7.44 -26.95
N ASN A 18 21.88 7.90 -27.28
CA ASN A 18 20.62 7.45 -26.67
C ASN A 18 20.00 6.21 -27.34
N LEU A 19 20.59 5.72 -28.44
CA LEU A 19 20.09 4.58 -29.21
C LEU A 19 20.74 3.23 -28.82
N ASP A 20 21.68 3.22 -27.87
CA ASP A 20 22.18 1.99 -27.27
C ASP A 20 21.08 1.36 -26.39
N ILE A 21 20.66 0.16 -26.80
CA ILE A 21 19.53 -0.58 -26.23
C ILE A 21 19.91 -1.07 -24.83
N GLY A 22 19.62 -0.27 -23.81
CA GLY A 22 19.86 -0.65 -22.41
C GLY A 22 19.94 0.50 -21.40
N SER A 23 19.88 1.76 -21.82
CA SER A 23 19.86 2.89 -20.88
C SER A 23 18.44 3.17 -20.39
N ASP A 24 18.29 3.34 -19.07
CA ASP A 24 17.06 3.76 -18.44
C ASP A 24 16.57 5.08 -19.06
N PHE A 25 15.26 5.26 -19.20
CA PHE A 25 14.69 6.51 -19.73
C PHE A 25 15.16 7.75 -18.92
N ILE A 26 15.60 7.55 -17.68
CA ILE A 26 16.23 8.56 -16.81
C ILE A 26 17.64 8.95 -17.28
N ASP A 27 18.44 8.04 -17.83
CA ASP A 27 19.76 8.37 -18.42
C ASP A 27 19.61 9.27 -19.66
N ASN A 28 18.52 9.09 -20.42
CA ASN A 28 18.15 9.97 -21.54
C ASN A 28 17.77 11.39 -21.09
N ILE A 29 17.22 11.54 -19.87
CA ILE A 29 16.97 12.85 -19.25
C ILE A 29 18.30 13.47 -18.75
N LEU A 30 19.25 12.66 -18.30
CA LEU A 30 20.56 13.08 -17.78
C LEU A 30 21.51 13.63 -18.85
N GLU A 31 21.44 13.18 -20.10
CA GLU A 31 22.25 13.72 -21.20
C GLU A 31 21.73 15.07 -21.76
N SER A 32 20.90 15.82 -21.02
CA SER A 32 20.17 17.02 -21.45
C SER A 32 21.04 18.19 -21.97
N LYS A 33 21.62 18.02 -23.16
CA LYS A 33 22.01 19.08 -24.09
C LYS A 33 20.86 19.43 -25.06
N PHE A 34 19.74 18.70 -25.00
CA PHE A 34 18.53 18.90 -25.83
C PHE A 34 17.91 20.30 -25.72
N PHE A 35 18.21 21.05 -24.66
CA PHE A 35 17.49 22.27 -24.32
C PHE A 35 18.28 23.57 -24.58
N GLU A 36 19.46 23.52 -25.19
CA GLU A 36 20.38 24.68 -25.20
C GLU A 36 20.18 25.75 -26.27
N TYR A 37 19.25 25.62 -27.22
CA TYR A 37 19.46 26.37 -28.46
C TYR A 37 18.24 26.97 -29.17
N ASN A 38 18.38 28.26 -29.48
CA ASN A 38 17.59 28.99 -30.47
C ASN A 38 18.17 28.68 -31.87
N TYR A 39 17.59 27.75 -32.63
CA TYR A 39 18.18 27.34 -33.91
C TYR A 39 17.45 27.86 -35.15
N ILE A 40 18.26 28.01 -36.21
CA ILE A 40 17.91 28.51 -37.53
C ILE A 40 17.29 27.35 -38.33
N SER A 41 16.14 27.61 -38.93
CA SER A 41 15.07 26.66 -39.24
C SER A 41 15.25 25.67 -40.40
N GLU A 42 16.47 25.36 -40.86
CA GLU A 42 16.61 24.65 -42.17
C GLU A 42 17.59 23.48 -42.25
N GLN A 43 18.43 23.21 -41.24
CA GLN A 43 19.39 22.11 -41.30
C GLN A 43 18.95 20.92 -40.43
N ILE A 44 18.49 19.86 -41.09
CA ILE A 44 18.08 18.60 -40.46
C ILE A 44 19.01 17.48 -40.88
N SER A 45 18.99 16.38 -40.13
CA SER A 45 19.72 15.16 -40.47
C SER A 45 18.78 13.97 -40.56
N LEU A 46 19.14 13.02 -41.42
CA LEU A 46 18.51 11.73 -41.57
C LEU A 46 19.45 10.65 -41.05
N TYR A 47 19.00 9.90 -40.05
CA TYR A 47 19.72 8.79 -39.46
C TYR A 47 19.06 7.45 -39.80
N ASP A 48 19.86 6.44 -40.14
CA ASP A 48 19.40 5.06 -40.31
C ASP A 48 19.73 4.27 -39.04
N ILE A 49 18.69 3.92 -38.29
CA ILE A 49 18.81 3.18 -37.02
C ILE A 49 19.41 1.80 -37.29
N ASP A 50 18.97 1.14 -38.37
CA ASP A 50 19.38 -0.22 -38.72
C ASP A 50 20.89 -0.33 -38.99
N GLN A 51 21.50 0.76 -39.47
CA GLN A 51 22.91 0.82 -39.86
C GLN A 51 23.76 1.64 -38.91
N SER A 52 23.14 2.16 -37.84
CA SER A 52 23.73 3.06 -36.86
C SER A 52 24.55 4.20 -37.48
N GLN A 53 24.05 4.83 -38.55
CA GLN A 53 24.78 5.88 -39.27
C GLN A 53 23.93 7.04 -39.77
N ILE A 54 24.56 8.21 -39.86
CA ILE A 54 23.99 9.40 -40.48
C ILE A 54 24.03 9.23 -42.00
N VAL A 55 22.86 9.21 -42.64
CA VAL A 55 22.73 9.04 -44.09
C VAL A 55 22.83 10.38 -44.81
N LEU A 56 22.19 11.40 -44.26
CA LEU A 56 22.27 12.78 -44.74
C LEU A 56 22.44 13.71 -43.53
N ASP A 57 23.48 14.54 -43.56
CA ASP A 57 23.73 15.57 -42.55
C ASP A 57 23.51 16.97 -43.15
N ASN A 58 23.07 17.93 -42.34
CA ASN A 58 22.81 19.32 -42.74
C ASN A 58 22.03 19.43 -44.06
N THR A 59 20.99 18.60 -44.18
CA THR A 59 20.18 18.40 -45.37
C THR A 59 18.84 19.15 -45.28
N THR A 60 18.06 19.09 -46.37
CA THR A 60 16.68 19.58 -46.46
C THR A 60 15.67 18.43 -46.59
N ILE A 61 14.41 18.69 -46.27
CA ILE A 61 13.32 17.72 -46.46
C ILE A 61 13.13 17.30 -47.92
N ASN A 62 13.48 18.16 -48.88
CA ASN A 62 13.40 17.84 -50.31
C ASN A 62 14.40 16.76 -50.73
N GLN A 63 15.61 16.79 -50.15
CA GLN A 63 16.64 15.77 -50.37
C GLN A 63 16.25 14.46 -49.70
N ILE A 64 15.76 14.49 -48.45
CA ILE A 64 15.22 13.32 -47.75
C ILE A 64 14.10 12.67 -48.58
N ASN A 65 13.13 13.47 -49.04
CA ASN A 65 12.05 12.99 -49.91
C ASN A 65 12.54 12.36 -51.21
N SER A 66 13.64 12.85 -51.78
CA SER A 66 14.21 12.29 -53.01
C SER A 66 14.90 10.96 -52.74
N LEU A 67 15.57 10.83 -51.59
CA LEU A 67 16.25 9.62 -51.15
C LEU A 67 15.26 8.50 -50.75
N LEU A 68 14.23 8.85 -49.98
CA LEU A 68 13.20 7.92 -49.48
C LEU A 68 12.06 7.70 -50.47
N LYS A 69 12.22 8.12 -51.72
CA LYS A 69 11.13 8.05 -52.69
C LYS A 69 10.70 6.59 -52.90
N ASN A 70 9.40 6.35 -52.73
CA ASN A 70 8.76 5.04 -52.87
C ASN A 70 9.29 3.95 -51.93
N THR A 71 9.84 4.32 -50.76
CA THR A 71 10.24 3.34 -49.73
C THR A 71 9.07 2.98 -48.82
N ASN A 72 9.10 1.77 -48.26
CA ASN A 72 8.23 1.37 -47.14
C ASN A 72 9.08 1.40 -45.87
N LEU A 73 8.64 2.13 -44.86
CA LEU A 73 9.32 2.23 -43.58
C LEU A 73 8.61 1.36 -42.54
N GLU A 74 9.38 0.77 -41.62
CA GLU A 74 8.86 0.15 -40.41
C GLU A 74 8.62 1.24 -39.35
N SER A 75 9.60 2.12 -39.15
CA SER A 75 9.46 3.27 -38.25
C SER A 75 10.02 4.58 -38.82
N LEU A 76 9.33 5.67 -38.49
CA LEU A 76 9.76 7.04 -38.72
C LEU A 76 9.64 7.82 -37.41
N LYS A 77 10.76 8.33 -36.93
CA LYS A 77 10.81 9.24 -35.78
C LYS A 77 11.16 10.65 -36.24
N ILE A 78 10.37 11.63 -35.83
CA ILE A 78 10.65 13.05 -36.02
C ILE A 78 10.79 13.69 -34.63
N ASN A 79 12.00 14.17 -34.34
CA ASN A 79 12.37 14.68 -33.03
C ASN A 79 12.78 16.14 -33.09
N ASN A 80 12.42 16.92 -32.06
CA ASN A 80 12.89 18.29 -31.86
C ASN A 80 12.62 19.24 -33.06
N LEU A 81 11.64 18.89 -33.88
CA LEU A 81 11.28 19.59 -35.10
C LEU A 81 9.77 19.86 -35.12
N TYR A 82 9.33 20.75 -36.01
CA TYR A 82 7.91 20.95 -36.31
C TYR A 82 7.46 19.88 -37.31
N PRO A 83 6.74 18.81 -36.91
CA PRO A 83 6.69 17.62 -37.74
C PRO A 83 6.07 17.87 -39.11
N HIS A 84 5.04 18.71 -39.19
CA HIS A 84 4.35 19.04 -40.44
C HIS A 84 5.29 19.58 -41.55
N HIS A 85 6.36 20.29 -41.20
CA HIS A 85 7.36 20.76 -42.18
C HIS A 85 8.33 19.67 -42.66
N PHE A 86 8.43 18.56 -41.94
CA PHE A 86 9.46 17.54 -42.11
C PHE A 86 8.89 16.14 -42.40
N LEU A 87 7.60 16.06 -42.75
CA LEU A 87 6.97 14.81 -43.20
C LEU A 87 7.51 14.39 -44.58
N PRO A 88 8.07 13.17 -44.73
CA PRO A 88 8.60 12.69 -45.99
C PRO A 88 7.47 12.12 -46.89
N TRP A 89 6.67 13.01 -47.48
CA TRP A 89 5.50 12.65 -48.32
C TRP A 89 5.77 11.69 -49.49
N LYS A 90 7.01 11.57 -49.96
CA LYS A 90 7.37 10.69 -51.09
C LYS A 90 7.56 9.21 -50.72
N ILE A 91 7.41 8.83 -49.45
CA ILE A 91 7.37 7.40 -49.05
C ILE A 91 6.03 6.75 -49.45
N ASN A 92 6.02 5.43 -49.56
CA ASN A 92 4.81 4.65 -49.81
C ASN A 92 3.98 4.44 -48.53
N SER A 93 4.62 4.03 -47.45
CA SER A 93 3.97 3.73 -46.16
C SER A 93 4.95 3.79 -45.00
N VAL A 94 4.41 3.93 -43.79
CA VAL A 94 5.15 3.74 -42.54
C VAL A 94 4.24 3.08 -41.50
N ASP A 95 4.73 2.08 -40.77
CA ASP A 95 3.92 1.37 -39.77
C ASP A 95 3.84 2.14 -38.44
N THR A 96 4.98 2.59 -37.94
CA THR A 96 5.13 3.35 -36.69
C THR A 96 5.58 4.78 -36.95
N LEU A 97 4.81 5.76 -36.47
CA LEU A 97 5.15 7.17 -36.51
C LEU A 97 5.35 7.70 -35.08
N THR A 98 6.55 8.18 -34.79
CA THR A 98 6.89 8.82 -33.52
C THR A 98 7.15 10.30 -33.75
N LEU A 99 6.36 11.15 -33.09
CA LEU A 99 6.52 12.60 -33.11
C LEU A 99 6.87 13.05 -31.70
N HIS A 100 8.09 13.53 -31.49
CA HIS A 100 8.50 14.12 -30.21
C HIS A 100 8.85 15.59 -30.37
N GLY A 101 8.25 16.41 -29.52
CA GLY A 101 8.46 17.84 -29.49
C GLY A 101 9.78 18.23 -28.87
N ASN A 102 10.19 19.47 -29.14
CA ASN A 102 11.04 20.20 -28.22
C ASN A 102 10.10 20.92 -27.23
N ILE A 103 10.43 20.92 -25.94
CA ILE A 103 9.65 21.55 -24.83
C ILE A 103 9.22 23.01 -25.14
N ILE A 104 9.92 23.67 -26.07
CA ILE A 104 9.75 25.06 -26.47
C ILE A 104 8.77 25.24 -27.66
N ASN A 105 8.24 24.17 -28.27
CA ASN A 105 7.37 24.24 -29.45
C ASN A 105 5.91 24.66 -29.16
N THR A 106 5.74 25.66 -28.30
CA THR A 106 4.48 26.41 -28.19
C THR A 106 4.39 27.41 -29.34
N CYS A 107 3.51 27.08 -30.28
CA CYS A 107 3.20 27.76 -31.53
C CYS A 107 2.61 29.20 -31.40
N ALA A 108 3.24 30.09 -30.64
CA ALA A 108 2.86 31.51 -30.62
C ALA A 108 4.08 32.39 -30.91
N THR A 109 4.29 32.73 -32.19
CA THR A 109 5.28 33.72 -32.64
C THR A 109 5.14 35.07 -31.90
N ASP A 110 3.96 35.34 -31.36
CA ASP A 110 3.56 36.62 -30.80
C ASP A 110 3.79 36.70 -29.28
N LEU A 111 4.12 35.58 -28.61
CA LEU A 111 4.33 35.47 -27.15
C LEU A 111 5.72 34.96 -26.76
N LYS A 112 6.66 34.98 -27.73
CA LYS A 112 8.00 34.39 -27.67
C LYS A 112 8.76 34.63 -26.36
N HIS A 113 8.70 35.84 -25.79
CA HIS A 113 9.44 36.16 -24.57
C HIS A 113 8.88 35.49 -23.31
N LYS A 114 7.55 35.43 -23.15
CA LYS A 114 6.93 34.84 -21.94
C LYS A 114 7.04 33.32 -21.96
N LEU A 115 6.84 32.71 -23.13
CA LEU A 115 7.01 31.28 -23.35
C LEU A 115 8.48 30.85 -23.18
N ASN A 116 9.44 31.65 -23.65
CA ASN A 116 10.87 31.37 -23.44
C ASN A 116 11.27 31.37 -21.95
N ILE A 117 10.69 32.24 -21.11
CA ILE A 117 10.99 32.23 -19.66
C ILE A 117 10.48 30.92 -19.03
N LEU A 118 9.21 30.58 -19.26
CA LEU A 118 8.60 29.35 -18.73
C LEU A 118 9.33 28.10 -19.24
N ALA A 119 9.71 28.08 -20.52
CA ALA A 119 10.47 26.98 -21.10
C ALA A 119 11.88 26.85 -20.49
N ASN A 120 12.54 27.96 -20.16
CA ASN A 120 13.82 27.94 -19.43
C ASN A 120 13.65 27.43 -17.99
N GLU A 121 12.54 27.75 -17.32
CA GLU A 121 12.23 27.21 -16.01
C GLU A 121 12.03 25.69 -16.08
N VAL A 122 11.20 25.19 -17.00
CA VAL A 122 11.02 23.74 -17.21
C VAL A 122 12.36 23.06 -17.52
N LYS A 123 13.17 23.66 -18.40
CA LYS A 123 14.52 23.18 -18.74
C LYS A 123 15.43 23.06 -17.51
N ASN A 124 15.35 24.00 -16.57
CA ASN A 124 16.16 23.99 -15.37
C ASN A 124 15.61 23.01 -14.32
N THR A 125 14.30 22.75 -14.33
CA THR A 125 13.64 21.86 -13.37
C THR A 125 13.77 20.38 -13.74
N LEU A 126 13.71 20.03 -15.03
CA LEU A 126 13.75 18.63 -15.48
C LEU A 126 15.00 17.83 -15.07
N PRO A 127 16.23 18.38 -15.12
CA PRO A 127 17.42 17.64 -14.69
C PRO A 127 17.38 17.18 -13.22
N TYR A 128 16.55 17.81 -12.37
CA TYR A 128 16.39 17.35 -10.99
C TYR A 128 15.70 15.98 -10.89
N PHE A 129 15.01 15.50 -11.94
CA PHE A 129 14.33 14.21 -11.91
C PHE A 129 15.29 13.05 -11.62
N ALA A 130 16.52 13.15 -12.10
CA ALA A 130 17.54 12.12 -11.93
C ALA A 130 18.17 12.08 -10.53
N PHE A 131 17.90 13.08 -9.70
CA PHE A 131 18.39 13.16 -8.32
C PHE A 131 17.28 12.87 -7.31
N ILE A 132 16.12 12.38 -7.77
CA ILE A 132 15.02 11.96 -6.91
C ILE A 132 15.38 10.62 -6.30
N GLU A 133 15.52 10.57 -4.98
CA GLU A 133 15.74 9.33 -4.24
C GLU A 133 14.45 8.83 -3.57
N THR A 134 13.43 9.69 -3.48
CA THR A 134 12.19 9.39 -2.78
C THR A 134 10.95 9.73 -3.60
N THR A 135 9.87 8.96 -3.43
CA THR A 135 8.55 9.27 -4.01
C THR A 135 8.10 10.69 -3.67
N LYS A 136 8.44 11.20 -2.48
CA LYS A 136 8.05 12.54 -2.04
C LYS A 136 8.75 13.64 -2.86
N GLU A 137 10.05 13.47 -3.14
CA GLU A 137 10.81 14.38 -4.00
C GLU A 137 10.26 14.35 -5.43
N ARG A 138 9.92 13.15 -5.94
CA ARG A 138 9.24 12.98 -7.24
C ARG A 138 7.99 13.83 -7.33
N LEU A 139 7.09 13.68 -6.37
CA LEU A 139 5.83 14.41 -6.37
C LEU A 139 5.99 15.92 -6.27
N SER A 140 6.99 16.38 -5.51
CA SER A 140 7.29 17.80 -5.43
C SER A 140 7.73 18.35 -6.79
N LEU A 141 8.60 17.62 -7.49
CA LEU A 141 9.14 18.03 -8.78
C LEU A 141 8.11 17.90 -9.92
N GLU A 142 7.35 16.80 -9.97
CA GLU A 142 6.23 16.62 -10.89
C GLU A 142 5.20 17.74 -10.76
N LYS A 143 4.89 18.15 -9.53
CA LYS A 143 3.99 19.27 -9.26
C LYS A 143 4.57 20.58 -9.78
N GLU A 144 5.85 20.87 -9.51
CA GLU A 144 6.52 22.08 -10.00
C GLU A 144 6.49 22.15 -11.53
N VAL A 145 6.86 21.05 -12.20
CA VAL A 145 6.83 20.96 -13.66
C VAL A 145 5.40 21.10 -14.19
N ASN A 146 4.42 20.42 -13.59
CA ASN A 146 3.03 20.56 -14.00
C ASN A 146 2.52 22.00 -13.84
N ASP A 147 2.84 22.69 -12.74
CA ASP A 147 2.44 24.08 -12.51
C ASP A 147 3.02 25.01 -13.61
N LEU A 148 4.28 24.81 -14.00
CA LEU A 148 4.90 25.51 -15.13
C LEU A 148 4.18 25.22 -16.46
N TYR A 149 3.82 23.95 -16.71
CA TYR A 149 3.08 23.56 -17.91
C TYR A 149 1.65 24.09 -17.95
N GLN A 150 0.96 24.19 -16.82
CA GLN A 150 -0.38 24.80 -16.78
C GLN A 150 -0.33 26.28 -17.19
N GLU A 151 0.76 27.00 -16.92
CA GLU A 151 0.96 28.36 -17.42
C GLU A 151 1.17 28.40 -18.94
N ILE A 152 1.87 27.40 -19.50
CA ILE A 152 2.06 27.23 -20.94
C ILE A 152 0.72 26.94 -21.65
N LEU A 153 -0.08 26.02 -21.10
CA LEU A 153 -1.37 25.59 -21.66
C LEU A 153 -2.40 26.73 -21.80
N LYS A 154 -2.28 27.80 -21.01
CA LYS A 154 -3.13 29.00 -21.15
C LYS A 154 -2.99 29.66 -22.53
N VAL A 155 -1.91 29.37 -23.26
CA VAL A 155 -1.63 29.96 -24.57
C VAL A 155 -2.36 29.25 -25.72
N LYS A 156 -3.00 28.09 -25.46
CA LYS A 156 -3.90 27.34 -26.39
C LYS A 156 -3.42 27.34 -27.85
N VAL A 157 -2.43 26.50 -28.18
CA VAL A 157 -2.10 26.26 -29.58
C VAL A 157 -2.24 24.78 -29.94
N ASP A 158 -2.87 24.54 -31.09
CA ASP A 158 -3.06 23.21 -31.65
C ASP A 158 -1.77 22.74 -32.30
N PHE A 159 -1.33 21.54 -31.95
CA PHE A 159 -0.11 20.93 -32.46
C PHE A 159 -0.38 20.03 -33.68
N ILE A 160 -1.51 19.30 -33.65
CA ILE A 160 -1.89 18.34 -34.67
C ILE A 160 -2.55 19.09 -35.83
N THR A 161 -1.78 19.32 -36.89
CA THR A 161 -2.27 19.94 -38.12
C THR A 161 -3.04 18.94 -38.98
N ASP A 162 -3.82 19.44 -39.94
CA ASP A 162 -4.53 18.58 -40.90
C ASP A 162 -3.55 17.81 -41.79
N GLU A 163 -2.39 18.39 -42.12
CA GLU A 163 -1.30 17.75 -42.86
C GLU A 163 -0.76 16.50 -42.15
N ILE A 164 -0.65 16.54 -40.81
CA ILE A 164 -0.22 15.36 -40.02
C ILE A 164 -1.29 14.26 -40.09
N ILE A 165 -2.56 14.62 -39.97
CA ILE A 165 -3.68 13.67 -40.07
C ILE A 165 -3.71 13.02 -41.46
N ASP A 166 -3.62 13.82 -42.52
CA ASP A 166 -3.60 13.34 -43.90
C ASP A 166 -2.42 12.39 -44.12
N PHE A 167 -1.24 12.71 -43.59
CA PHE A 167 -0.08 11.83 -43.69
C PHE A 167 -0.30 10.49 -42.99
N ILE A 168 -0.83 10.49 -41.77
CA ILE A 168 -1.12 9.27 -41.00
C ILE A 168 -2.08 8.37 -41.80
N ILE A 169 -3.12 8.96 -42.39
CA ILE A 169 -4.13 8.24 -43.17
C ILE A 169 -3.54 7.71 -44.47
N GLU A 170 -2.89 8.56 -45.27
CA GLU A 170 -2.34 8.19 -46.58
C GLU A 170 -1.21 7.16 -46.48
N LYS A 171 -0.37 7.27 -45.45
CA LYS A 171 0.77 6.37 -45.24
C LYS A 171 0.44 5.12 -44.44
N LYS A 172 -0.84 4.96 -44.04
CA LYS A 172 -1.39 3.78 -43.37
C LYS A 172 -0.68 3.44 -42.05
N VAL A 173 -0.40 4.48 -41.26
CA VAL A 173 0.22 4.32 -39.95
C VAL A 173 -0.70 3.49 -39.04
N LYS A 174 -0.13 2.51 -38.34
CA LYS A 174 -0.84 1.69 -37.35
C LYS A 174 -0.49 2.07 -35.91
N HIS A 175 0.72 2.54 -35.68
CA HIS A 175 1.22 2.89 -34.34
C HIS A 175 1.61 4.36 -34.31
N LEU A 176 0.99 5.13 -33.43
CA LEU A 176 1.25 6.56 -33.26
C LEU A 176 1.77 6.83 -31.85
N GLU A 177 2.93 7.47 -31.77
CA GLU A 177 3.49 7.98 -30.53
C GLU A 177 3.64 9.50 -30.58
N LEU A 178 3.08 10.17 -29.58
CA LEU A 178 3.14 11.62 -29.40
C LEU A 178 3.83 11.91 -28.07
N GLY A 179 4.98 12.57 -28.13
CA GLY A 179 5.81 12.86 -26.96
C GLY A 179 6.10 14.35 -26.82
N TRP A 180 6.16 14.87 -25.60
CA TRP A 180 6.65 16.23 -25.32
C TRP A 180 5.81 17.34 -25.99
N PHE A 181 4.50 17.12 -26.13
CA PHE A 181 3.56 18.10 -26.67
C PHE A 181 2.38 18.31 -25.74
N ALA A 182 2.06 19.57 -25.48
CA ALA A 182 0.83 19.91 -24.80
C ALA A 182 -0.35 19.82 -25.78
N LEU A 183 -1.09 18.70 -25.76
CA LEU A 183 -2.19 18.46 -26.71
C LEU A 183 -3.46 19.21 -26.29
N SER A 184 -4.03 19.97 -27.23
CA SER A 184 -5.29 20.68 -27.04
C SER A 184 -6.50 19.73 -27.20
N GLU A 185 -7.68 20.16 -26.76
CA GLU A 185 -8.92 19.41 -27.03
C GLU A 185 -9.17 19.24 -28.54
N ASN A 186 -8.75 20.20 -29.37
CA ASN A 186 -8.88 20.11 -30.83
C ASN A 186 -7.92 19.06 -31.40
N ASP A 187 -6.69 18.98 -30.89
CA ASP A 187 -5.73 17.94 -31.25
C ASP A 187 -6.32 16.55 -30.99
N TYR A 188 -6.90 16.35 -29.80
CA TYR A 188 -7.56 15.09 -29.46
C TYR A 188 -8.76 14.77 -30.37
N LYS A 189 -9.55 15.78 -30.80
CA LYS A 189 -10.65 15.58 -31.76
C LYS A 189 -10.15 15.12 -33.12
N LYS A 190 -9.01 15.64 -33.58
CA LYS A 190 -8.37 15.20 -34.81
C LYS A 190 -7.87 13.76 -34.68
N ILE A 191 -7.15 13.46 -33.58
CA ILE A 191 -6.66 12.12 -33.27
C ILE A 191 -7.80 11.10 -33.18
N GLU A 192 -8.97 11.47 -32.64
CA GLU A 192 -10.16 10.59 -32.53
C GLU A 192 -10.57 9.96 -33.88
N THR A 193 -10.35 10.68 -34.98
CA THR A 193 -10.76 10.27 -36.33
C THR A 193 -9.85 9.19 -36.94
N LEU A 194 -8.67 8.98 -36.34
CA LEU A 194 -7.67 8.06 -36.87
C LEU A 194 -8.08 6.60 -36.64
N ASN A 195 -7.75 5.74 -37.61
CA ASN A 195 -7.93 4.30 -37.53
C ASN A 195 -6.59 3.61 -37.26
N ILE A 196 -6.05 3.82 -36.07
CA ILE A 196 -4.77 3.27 -35.58
C ILE A 196 -5.00 2.13 -34.57
N GLU A 197 -4.00 1.25 -34.40
CA GLU A 197 -4.04 0.11 -33.47
C GLU A 197 -3.41 0.45 -32.11
N THR A 198 -2.34 1.26 -32.11
CA THR A 198 -1.62 1.67 -30.90
C THR A 198 -1.53 3.19 -30.82
N LEU A 199 -1.80 3.72 -29.63
CA LEU A 199 -1.60 5.14 -29.32
C LEU A 199 -0.78 5.27 -28.04
N SER A 200 0.33 5.99 -28.14
CA SER A 200 1.20 6.33 -27.02
C SER A 200 1.26 7.85 -26.84
N ILE A 201 0.98 8.33 -25.64
CA ILE A 201 1.01 9.76 -25.26
C ILE A 201 1.97 9.92 -24.09
N LEU A 202 3.15 10.48 -24.37
CA LEU A 202 4.24 10.59 -23.42
C LEU A 202 4.47 12.06 -23.07
N TYR A 203 4.55 12.39 -21.78
CA TYR A 203 4.93 13.73 -21.31
C TYR A 203 4.16 14.83 -22.05
N SER A 204 2.84 14.66 -22.19
CA SER A 204 1.96 15.67 -22.78
C SER A 204 1.47 16.67 -21.74
N PHE A 205 1.70 16.37 -20.45
CA PHE A 205 1.31 17.15 -19.28
C PHE A 205 -0.19 17.45 -19.22
N ASN A 206 -0.99 16.68 -19.96
CA ASN A 206 -2.43 16.75 -19.86
C ASN A 206 -2.86 16.10 -18.54
N THR A 207 -3.66 16.82 -17.77
CA THR A 207 -4.26 16.27 -16.54
C THR A 207 -5.49 15.41 -16.83
N GLN A 208 -6.06 15.49 -18.04
CA GLN A 208 -7.22 14.74 -18.48
C GLN A 208 -7.15 14.39 -19.97
N ILE A 209 -7.55 13.16 -20.32
CA ILE A 209 -7.61 12.65 -21.70
C ILE A 209 -9.01 12.07 -21.96
N LYS A 210 -9.87 12.89 -22.55
CA LYS A 210 -11.31 12.58 -22.68
C LYS A 210 -11.71 12.01 -24.05
N ILE A 211 -10.84 12.09 -25.04
CA ILE A 211 -11.14 11.76 -26.42
C ILE A 211 -9.99 10.88 -26.93
N LEU A 212 -10.32 9.69 -27.43
CA LEU A 212 -9.38 8.67 -27.88
C LEU A 212 -9.95 7.97 -29.12
N PRO A 213 -9.11 7.55 -30.08
CA PRO A 213 -9.58 6.80 -31.25
C PRO A 213 -10.21 5.47 -30.83
N LYS A 214 -11.31 5.09 -31.49
CA LYS A 214 -12.09 3.89 -31.10
C LYS A 214 -11.47 2.57 -31.53
N SER A 215 -10.53 2.60 -32.48
CA SER A 215 -9.89 1.42 -33.07
C SER A 215 -8.74 0.87 -32.23
N ILE A 216 -8.22 1.64 -31.27
CA ILE A 216 -7.02 1.26 -30.53
C ILE A 216 -7.25 0.00 -29.68
N LYS A 217 -6.21 -0.83 -29.65
CA LYS A 217 -6.08 -2.03 -28.82
C LYS A 217 -5.03 -1.81 -27.73
N ASP A 218 -4.03 -0.98 -27.99
CA ASP A 218 -2.95 -0.68 -27.08
C ASP A 218 -2.90 0.82 -26.80
N LEU A 219 -2.95 1.16 -25.51
CA LEU A 219 -2.91 2.53 -25.05
C LEU A 219 -1.80 2.69 -24.02
N SER A 220 -0.88 3.62 -24.28
CA SER A 220 0.14 4.04 -23.33
C SER A 220 0.00 5.53 -23.04
N ILE A 221 -0.12 5.91 -21.77
CA ILE A 221 -0.17 7.31 -21.33
C ILE A 221 0.85 7.46 -20.20
N LEU A 222 2.04 7.95 -20.53
CA LEU A 222 3.20 7.93 -19.63
C LEU A 222 3.66 9.33 -19.27
N GLY A 223 4.14 9.51 -18.04
CA GLY A 223 4.82 10.75 -17.68
C GLY A 223 3.89 11.97 -17.66
N ASN A 224 2.59 11.76 -17.40
CA ASN A 224 1.61 12.84 -17.32
C ASN A 224 1.21 13.11 -15.86
N ALA A 225 0.60 14.28 -15.62
CA ALA A 225 0.14 14.67 -14.29
C ALA A 225 -1.27 14.12 -13.98
N ILE A 226 -1.59 12.91 -14.48
CA ILE A 226 -2.91 12.29 -14.28
C ILE A 226 -3.00 11.73 -12.87
N GLN A 227 -4.05 12.11 -12.14
CA GLN A 227 -4.24 11.73 -10.74
C GLN A 227 -5.32 10.66 -10.55
N SER A 228 -6.21 10.48 -11.53
CA SER A 228 -7.28 9.49 -11.48
C SER A 228 -7.47 8.77 -12.83
N LEU A 229 -7.79 7.48 -12.77
CA LEU A 229 -8.26 6.70 -13.92
C LEU A 229 -9.51 7.30 -14.57
N ASN A 230 -10.32 8.05 -13.82
CA ASN A 230 -11.51 8.70 -14.37
C ASN A 230 -11.18 9.92 -15.24
N ASP A 231 -9.96 10.45 -15.13
CA ASP A 231 -9.47 11.51 -16.02
C ASP A 231 -9.17 10.99 -17.43
N ILE A 232 -9.14 9.66 -17.62
CA ILE A 232 -8.91 9.00 -18.90
C ILE A 232 -10.18 8.26 -19.35
N LYS A 233 -10.70 8.59 -20.53
CA LYS A 233 -11.89 7.93 -21.08
C LYS A 233 -11.56 6.69 -21.92
N PHE A 234 -10.72 5.80 -21.41
CA PHE A 234 -10.37 4.54 -22.09
C PHE A 234 -11.41 3.43 -21.90
N LYS A 235 -12.25 3.55 -20.87
CA LYS A 235 -13.24 2.53 -20.48
C LYS A 235 -13.98 1.96 -21.71
N LYS A 236 -14.60 2.77 -22.57
CA LYS A 236 -15.39 2.24 -23.70
C LYS A 236 -14.59 1.57 -24.85
N LEU A 237 -13.27 1.47 -24.74
CA LEU A 237 -12.38 0.91 -25.75
C LEU A 237 -12.19 -0.60 -25.55
N LYS A 238 -11.76 -1.30 -26.60
CA LYS A 238 -11.50 -2.75 -26.58
C LYS A 238 -9.99 -2.98 -26.46
N LEU A 239 -9.41 -2.53 -25.36
CA LEU A 239 -7.97 -2.62 -25.13
C LEU A 239 -7.54 -4.04 -24.74
N SER A 240 -6.40 -4.48 -25.27
CA SER A 240 -5.58 -5.60 -24.80
C SER A 240 -4.49 -5.11 -23.85
N ASN A 241 -3.87 -3.97 -24.16
CA ASN A 241 -2.77 -3.42 -23.38
C ASN A 241 -3.11 -2.02 -22.86
N LEU A 242 -2.90 -1.80 -21.56
CA LEU A 242 -3.06 -0.49 -20.94
C LEU A 242 -1.85 -0.19 -20.06
N ASP A 243 -1.07 0.80 -20.47
CA ASP A 243 0.07 1.30 -19.72
C ASP A 243 -0.19 2.73 -19.27
N LEU A 244 -0.27 2.92 -17.96
CA LEU A 244 -0.48 4.20 -17.29
C LEU A 244 0.67 4.47 -16.31
N SER A 245 1.86 3.95 -16.60
CA SER A 245 3.04 4.11 -15.76
C SER A 245 3.50 5.57 -15.68
N ASN A 246 4.24 5.89 -14.62
CA ASN A 246 4.86 7.22 -14.44
C ASN A 246 3.83 8.37 -14.46
N ASN A 247 2.70 8.19 -13.78
CA ASN A 247 1.74 9.26 -13.51
C ASN A 247 1.68 9.54 -12.00
N SER A 248 0.67 10.29 -11.56
CA SER A 248 0.40 10.54 -10.14
C SER A 248 -0.92 9.89 -9.69
N ILE A 249 -1.29 8.74 -10.27
CA ILE A 249 -2.56 8.07 -9.99
C ILE A 249 -2.60 7.61 -8.53
N GLN A 250 -3.61 8.06 -7.80
CA GLN A 250 -3.78 7.78 -6.37
C GLN A 250 -5.10 7.04 -6.05
N ASP A 251 -5.82 6.62 -7.10
CA ASP A 251 -7.09 5.92 -6.97
C ASP A 251 -6.95 4.59 -6.22
N ASP A 252 -8.01 4.20 -5.52
CA ASP A 252 -8.24 2.79 -5.17
C ASP A 252 -8.56 2.03 -6.47
N ILE A 253 -7.63 1.17 -6.90
CA ILE A 253 -7.77 0.47 -8.17
C ILE A 253 -8.63 -0.78 -7.97
N THR A 254 -9.84 -0.77 -8.52
CA THR A 254 -10.66 -1.99 -8.62
C THR A 254 -10.57 -2.55 -10.04
N LEU A 255 -9.98 -3.74 -10.21
CA LEU A 255 -9.76 -4.33 -11.53
C LEU A 255 -11.06 -4.64 -12.29
N ASN A 256 -12.19 -4.78 -11.58
CA ASN A 256 -13.52 -4.89 -12.20
C ASN A 256 -13.90 -3.69 -13.10
N ASN A 257 -13.35 -2.51 -12.81
CA ASN A 257 -13.66 -1.28 -13.52
C ASN A 257 -12.81 -1.11 -14.80
N LEU A 258 -11.80 -1.95 -14.97
CA LEU A 258 -10.99 -2.06 -16.18
C LEU A 258 -11.70 -3.03 -17.13
N TYR A 259 -11.83 -2.65 -18.40
CA TYR A 259 -12.71 -3.38 -19.32
C TYR A 259 -12.26 -4.83 -19.52
N ASN A 260 -13.25 -5.64 -19.86
CA ASN A 260 -13.26 -7.10 -19.90
C ASN A 260 -12.35 -7.77 -20.96
N LYS A 261 -11.25 -7.13 -21.39
CA LYS A 261 -10.28 -7.66 -22.37
C LYS A 261 -8.83 -7.25 -22.15
N ILE A 262 -8.52 -6.44 -21.14
CA ILE A 262 -7.14 -6.09 -20.85
C ILE A 262 -6.40 -7.36 -20.40
N GLU A 263 -5.30 -7.62 -21.09
CA GLU A 263 -4.36 -8.72 -20.87
C GLU A 263 -3.15 -8.24 -20.07
N ASN A 264 -2.63 -7.05 -20.42
CA ASN A 264 -1.49 -6.45 -19.73
C ASN A 264 -1.84 -5.07 -19.17
N LEU A 265 -1.58 -4.88 -17.88
CA LEU A 265 -1.83 -3.65 -17.14
C LEU A 265 -0.55 -3.16 -16.45
N SER A 266 -0.07 -1.99 -16.86
CA SER A 266 1.07 -1.33 -16.21
C SER A 266 0.60 -0.08 -15.48
N LEU A 267 0.85 -0.05 -14.17
CA LEU A 267 0.50 1.02 -13.24
C LEU A 267 1.70 1.38 -12.35
N ASN A 268 2.90 0.98 -12.74
CA ASN A 268 4.11 1.28 -12.00
C ASN A 268 4.42 2.77 -11.92
N ASN A 269 5.21 3.16 -10.92
CA ASN A 269 5.59 4.55 -10.69
C ASN A 269 4.37 5.48 -10.53
N ASN A 270 3.36 5.07 -9.75
CA ASN A 270 2.20 5.88 -9.39
C ASN A 270 2.14 6.11 -7.87
N LEU A 271 0.98 6.52 -7.34
CA LEU A 271 0.71 6.72 -5.91
C LEU A 271 -0.40 5.81 -5.39
N ILE A 272 -0.54 4.63 -5.99
CA ILE A 272 -1.60 3.70 -5.63
C ILE A 272 -1.33 3.19 -4.21
N THR A 273 -2.36 3.28 -3.36
CA THR A 273 -2.32 2.74 -1.99
C THR A 273 -3.06 1.41 -1.88
N ARG A 274 -3.96 1.13 -2.82
CA ARG A 274 -4.88 -0.01 -2.75
C ARG A 274 -5.23 -0.55 -4.13
N ILE A 275 -5.23 -1.87 -4.23
CA ILE A 275 -5.65 -2.63 -5.39
C ILE A 275 -6.56 -3.80 -4.99
N ASP A 276 -7.65 -3.96 -5.74
CA ASP A 276 -8.67 -4.97 -5.51
C ASP A 276 -8.76 -5.95 -6.70
N PHE A 277 -8.30 -7.18 -6.43
CA PHE A 277 -8.29 -8.35 -7.30
C PHE A 277 -9.56 -9.20 -7.18
N SER A 278 -10.58 -8.76 -6.43
CA SER A 278 -11.83 -9.53 -6.19
C SER A 278 -12.59 -9.96 -7.44
N LYS A 279 -12.41 -9.20 -8.51
CA LYS A 279 -13.12 -9.36 -9.78
C LYS A 279 -12.16 -9.07 -10.92
N THR A 280 -11.09 -9.86 -10.96
CA THR A 280 -10.10 -9.82 -12.03
C THR A 280 -10.68 -10.41 -13.32
N SER A 281 -10.38 -9.77 -14.45
CA SER A 281 -10.76 -10.26 -15.77
C SER A 281 -10.07 -11.61 -16.04
N LYS A 282 -10.77 -12.53 -16.71
CA LYS A 282 -10.19 -13.82 -17.14
C LYS A 282 -9.11 -13.68 -18.22
N TYR A 283 -8.93 -12.49 -18.76
CA TYR A 283 -7.92 -12.18 -19.77
C TYR A 283 -6.68 -11.54 -19.15
N LEU A 284 -6.75 -11.05 -17.91
CA LEU A 284 -5.64 -10.32 -17.31
C LEU A 284 -4.54 -11.32 -16.90
N GLU A 285 -3.40 -11.21 -17.57
CA GLU A 285 -2.24 -12.09 -17.43
C GLU A 285 -1.12 -11.37 -16.67
N LEU A 286 -0.88 -10.10 -17.01
CA LEU A 286 0.21 -9.30 -16.46
C LEU A 286 -0.28 -8.06 -15.72
N VAL A 287 0.22 -7.87 -14.51
CA VAL A 287 0.01 -6.65 -13.73
C VAL A 287 1.35 -6.15 -13.17
N ASP A 288 1.73 -4.94 -13.54
CA ASP A 288 2.88 -4.23 -12.97
C ASP A 288 2.41 -3.08 -12.07
N LEU A 289 2.74 -3.17 -10.78
CA LEU A 289 2.43 -2.21 -9.72
C LEU A 289 3.70 -1.76 -8.99
N SER A 290 4.87 -1.96 -9.59
CA SER A 290 6.14 -1.57 -8.98
C SER A 290 6.17 -0.07 -8.65
N ASN A 291 6.96 0.32 -7.64
CA ASN A 291 7.19 1.72 -7.29
C ASN A 291 5.88 2.50 -6.97
N ASN A 292 5.04 1.91 -6.14
CA ASN A 292 3.81 2.52 -5.59
C ASN A 292 3.91 2.64 -4.06
N ILE A 293 2.80 2.87 -3.37
CA ILE A 293 2.75 3.00 -1.90
C ILE A 293 1.77 2.01 -1.26
N ILE A 294 1.62 0.83 -1.89
CA ILE A 294 0.69 -0.22 -1.47
C ILE A 294 1.18 -0.87 -0.16
N THR A 295 0.26 -1.11 0.78
CA THR A 295 0.49 -1.86 2.03
C THR A 295 -0.24 -3.21 1.98
N ASN A 296 0.00 -4.11 2.94
CA ASN A 296 -0.65 -5.43 2.99
C ASN A 296 -2.18 -5.33 2.94
N ASP A 297 -2.77 -4.40 3.69
CA ASP A 297 -4.24 -4.15 3.70
C ASP A 297 -4.73 -3.52 2.39
N GLY A 298 -3.81 -2.90 1.64
CA GLY A 298 -4.05 -2.37 0.31
C GLY A 298 -4.21 -3.46 -0.76
N VAL A 299 -3.78 -4.70 -0.51
CA VAL A 299 -3.92 -5.81 -1.46
C VAL A 299 -5.16 -6.63 -1.09
N ILE A 300 -6.23 -6.49 -1.88
CA ILE A 300 -7.51 -7.16 -1.61
C ILE A 300 -7.73 -8.31 -2.58
N VAL A 301 -7.88 -9.52 -2.04
CA VAL A 301 -8.09 -10.73 -2.82
C VAL A 301 -9.11 -11.67 -2.15
N PRO A 302 -10.40 -11.61 -2.52
CA PRO A 302 -11.44 -12.51 -1.99
C PRO A 302 -11.67 -13.79 -2.80
N ALA A 303 -11.02 -13.96 -3.96
CA ALA A 303 -11.12 -15.16 -4.79
C ALA A 303 -9.83 -15.40 -5.60
N PRO A 304 -9.47 -16.67 -5.90
CA PRO A 304 -8.28 -16.96 -6.69
C PRO A 304 -8.29 -16.36 -8.10
N CYS A 305 -7.20 -15.71 -8.46
CA CYS A 305 -6.90 -15.10 -9.74
C CYS A 305 -6.13 -16.09 -10.64
N ASN A 306 -6.85 -17.09 -11.15
CA ASN A 306 -6.26 -18.21 -11.90
C ASN A 306 -5.66 -17.84 -13.27
N HIS A 307 -5.81 -16.61 -13.75
CA HIS A 307 -5.33 -16.22 -15.08
C HIS A 307 -4.07 -15.37 -15.04
N LEU A 308 -3.72 -14.83 -13.86
CA LEU A 308 -2.56 -13.97 -13.70
C LEU A 308 -1.29 -14.82 -13.66
N ASN A 309 -0.33 -14.53 -14.55
CA ASN A 309 0.97 -15.21 -14.63
C ASN A 309 2.12 -14.32 -14.14
N TYR A 310 1.94 -12.99 -14.18
CA TYR A 310 2.96 -12.01 -13.80
C TYR A 310 2.37 -10.96 -12.87
N LEU A 311 3.02 -10.76 -11.73
CA LEU A 311 2.69 -9.72 -10.77
C LEU A 311 3.95 -9.03 -10.24
N ASP A 312 4.15 -7.76 -10.56
CA ASP A 312 5.23 -6.97 -9.98
C ASP A 312 4.67 -6.05 -8.88
N LEU A 313 5.17 -6.23 -7.66
CA LEU A 313 4.84 -5.46 -6.46
C LEU A 313 6.11 -4.86 -5.83
N SER A 314 7.21 -4.78 -6.58
CA SER A 314 8.48 -4.25 -6.08
C SER A 314 8.36 -2.79 -5.64
N ASN A 315 9.23 -2.36 -4.74
CA ASN A 315 9.34 -0.98 -4.26
C ASN A 315 7.99 -0.39 -3.77
N ASN A 316 7.26 -1.17 -2.97
CA ASN A 316 6.03 -0.74 -2.31
C ASN A 316 6.26 -0.62 -0.78
N LYS A 317 5.18 -0.54 0.01
CA LYS A 317 5.20 -0.49 1.48
C LYS A 317 4.70 -1.81 2.08
N LEU A 318 4.91 -2.92 1.38
CA LEU A 318 4.49 -4.22 1.85
C LEU A 318 5.42 -4.70 2.98
N LYS A 319 4.80 -5.36 3.94
CA LYS A 319 5.42 -6.11 5.03
C LYS A 319 5.33 -7.59 4.69
N ILE A 320 6.39 -8.13 4.09
CA ILE A 320 6.41 -9.51 3.65
C ILE A 320 6.58 -10.40 4.88
N ASN A 321 5.50 -11.11 5.22
CA ASN A 321 5.38 -12.12 6.27
C ASN A 321 4.75 -13.40 5.71
N LEU A 322 4.67 -14.47 6.51
CA LEU A 322 4.15 -15.76 6.05
C LEU A 322 2.69 -15.67 5.57
N ASP A 323 1.86 -14.86 6.23
CA ASP A 323 0.47 -14.60 5.82
C ASP A 323 0.40 -13.99 4.42
N PHE A 324 1.28 -13.04 4.11
CA PHE A 324 1.36 -12.45 2.78
C PHE A 324 1.82 -13.46 1.73
N LEU A 325 2.83 -14.28 2.02
CA LEU A 325 3.29 -15.33 1.10
C LEU A 325 2.20 -16.36 0.81
N PHE A 326 1.46 -16.78 1.84
CA PHE A 326 0.32 -17.68 1.67
C PHE A 326 -0.78 -17.04 0.83
N LYS A 327 -1.08 -15.75 1.03
CA LYS A 327 -2.02 -15.02 0.16
C LYS A 327 -1.56 -15.03 -1.29
N ILE A 328 -0.27 -14.85 -1.57
CA ILE A 328 0.26 -14.93 -2.93
C ILE A 328 0.02 -16.32 -3.52
N ASP A 329 0.46 -17.39 -2.85
CA ASP A 329 0.33 -18.76 -3.36
C ASP A 329 -1.13 -19.20 -3.53
N HIS A 330 -1.96 -18.92 -2.52
CA HIS A 330 -3.36 -19.33 -2.50
C HIS A 330 -4.21 -18.57 -3.53
N TYR A 331 -4.05 -17.25 -3.61
CA TYR A 331 -4.90 -16.44 -4.48
C TYR A 331 -4.34 -16.24 -5.87
N PHE A 332 -3.09 -16.58 -6.14
CA PHE A 332 -2.50 -16.48 -7.47
C PHE A 332 -1.79 -17.79 -7.86
N PRO A 333 -2.53 -18.90 -7.96
CA PRO A 333 -1.96 -20.25 -8.06
C PRO A 333 -1.16 -20.51 -9.35
N ASN A 334 -1.40 -19.71 -10.39
CA ASN A 334 -0.78 -19.82 -11.70
C ASN A 334 0.29 -18.76 -11.97
N LEU A 335 0.76 -18.03 -10.94
CA LEU A 335 1.89 -17.12 -11.13
C LEU A 335 3.14 -17.90 -11.54
N GLU A 336 3.79 -17.37 -12.58
CA GLU A 336 5.11 -17.77 -13.07
C GLU A 336 6.17 -16.73 -12.70
N TYR A 337 5.74 -15.51 -12.39
CA TYR A 337 6.59 -14.41 -11.97
C TYR A 337 5.96 -13.59 -10.84
N ILE A 338 6.73 -13.34 -9.78
CA ILE A 338 6.41 -12.30 -8.81
C ILE A 338 7.67 -11.53 -8.41
N ASP A 339 7.60 -10.20 -8.36
CA ASP A 339 8.65 -9.38 -7.74
C ASP A 339 8.16 -8.65 -6.48
N LEU A 340 8.85 -8.88 -5.37
CA LEU A 340 8.63 -8.30 -4.05
C LEU A 340 9.83 -7.48 -3.57
N SER A 341 10.85 -7.27 -4.42
CA SER A 341 12.06 -6.50 -4.12
C SER A 341 11.72 -5.08 -3.62
N GLY A 342 12.60 -4.47 -2.82
CA GLY A 342 12.36 -3.11 -2.29
C GLY A 342 11.23 -2.98 -1.25
N ASN A 343 10.55 -4.06 -0.86
CA ASN A 343 9.61 -4.09 0.27
C ASN A 343 10.31 -4.46 1.60
N VAL A 344 9.57 -4.41 2.71
CA VAL A 344 10.09 -4.76 4.04
C VAL A 344 9.86 -6.25 4.30
N PHE A 345 10.94 -7.03 4.35
CA PHE A 345 10.92 -8.43 4.81
C PHE A 345 11.11 -8.47 6.33
N LEU A 346 10.24 -9.19 7.03
CA LEU A 346 10.22 -9.21 8.49
C LEU A 346 10.93 -10.46 9.03
N ASP A 347 11.65 -10.32 10.15
CA ASP A 347 12.66 -11.27 10.67
C ASP A 347 12.14 -12.67 11.05
N ALA A 348 10.85 -12.97 10.86
CA ALA A 348 10.25 -14.31 11.01
C ALA A 348 10.86 -15.34 10.04
N PHE A 349 11.52 -14.89 8.97
CA PHE A 349 12.27 -15.73 8.06
C PHE A 349 13.75 -15.56 8.38
N GLY A 350 14.37 -16.60 8.95
CA GLY A 350 15.81 -16.57 9.19
C GLY A 350 16.55 -16.04 7.96
N LYS A 351 17.39 -15.00 8.16
CA LYS A 351 18.16 -14.27 7.12
C LYS A 351 18.87 -15.15 6.07
N THR A 352 18.97 -16.45 6.33
CA THR A 352 19.52 -17.49 5.44
C THR A 352 18.58 -17.97 4.32
N VAL A 353 17.25 -17.89 4.48
CA VAL A 353 16.29 -18.37 3.46
C VAL A 353 15.99 -17.27 2.42
N LEU A 354 16.03 -15.99 2.82
CA LEU A 354 15.62 -14.86 1.99
C LEU A 354 16.76 -14.09 1.30
N ALA A 355 18.03 -14.38 1.59
CA ALA A 355 19.14 -13.80 0.82
C ALA A 355 18.98 -13.97 -0.71
N PRO A 356 18.34 -15.04 -1.23
CA PRO A 356 17.99 -15.18 -2.64
C PRO A 356 16.75 -14.37 -3.09
N MET A 357 15.82 -14.00 -2.20
CA MET A 357 14.60 -13.26 -2.55
C MET A 357 14.85 -11.80 -2.96
N ALA A 358 16.09 -11.32 -2.83
CA ALA A 358 16.51 -10.02 -3.34
C ALA A 358 16.82 -10.00 -4.85
N GLN A 359 16.63 -11.14 -5.56
CA GLN A 359 16.75 -11.23 -7.02
C GLN A 359 15.35 -11.23 -7.66
N GLU A 360 15.24 -10.68 -8.88
CA GLU A 360 13.99 -10.66 -9.66
C GLU A 360 13.40 -12.08 -9.82
N ASN A 361 12.07 -12.18 -9.72
CA ASN A 361 11.27 -13.41 -9.61
C ASN A 361 11.47 -14.26 -8.35
N GLN A 362 10.57 -14.16 -7.37
CA GLN A 362 10.63 -14.97 -6.14
C GLN A 362 9.65 -16.14 -6.07
N ILE A 363 8.90 -16.46 -7.14
CA ILE A 363 7.81 -17.46 -7.04
C ILE A 363 8.29 -18.85 -6.63
N GLY A 364 9.45 -19.29 -7.14
CA GLY A 364 10.03 -20.59 -6.81
C GLY A 364 10.44 -20.68 -5.34
N VAL A 365 11.09 -19.64 -4.83
CA VAL A 365 11.52 -19.58 -3.42
C VAL A 365 10.31 -19.55 -2.48
N ILE A 366 9.23 -18.85 -2.85
CA ILE A 366 7.98 -18.84 -2.09
C ILE A 366 7.40 -20.26 -2.01
N LYS A 367 7.30 -20.95 -3.16
CA LYS A 367 6.77 -22.33 -3.20
C LYS A 367 7.65 -23.30 -2.42
N ASP A 368 8.97 -23.27 -2.63
CA ASP A 368 9.92 -24.11 -1.88
C ASP A 368 9.81 -23.87 -0.37
N TYR A 369 9.65 -22.61 0.06
CA TYR A 369 9.47 -22.28 1.47
C TYR A 369 8.14 -22.80 2.04
N LEU A 370 7.04 -22.60 1.31
CA LEU A 370 5.73 -23.11 1.71
C LEU A 370 5.69 -24.64 1.73
N ASP A 371 6.45 -25.31 0.85
CA ASP A 371 6.63 -26.77 0.86
C ASP A 371 7.45 -27.25 2.07
N ILE A 372 8.46 -26.48 2.51
CA ILE A 372 9.28 -26.79 3.71
C ILE A 372 8.43 -26.72 4.98
N ILE A 373 7.46 -25.81 5.04
CA ILE A 373 6.48 -25.75 6.14
C ILE A 373 5.48 -26.90 5.94
N GLU A 374 5.94 -28.12 6.22
CA GLU A 374 5.16 -29.36 6.10
C GLU A 374 3.80 -29.22 6.81
N PHE A 375 2.72 -29.39 6.04
CA PHE A 375 1.38 -29.53 6.61
C PHE A 375 1.27 -30.92 7.26
N ILE A 376 1.48 -30.99 8.57
CA ILE A 376 1.25 -32.22 9.33
C ILE A 376 -0.27 -32.42 9.41
N GLN A 377 -0.86 -33.27 8.57
CA GLN A 377 -2.31 -33.50 8.52
C GLN A 377 -2.75 -34.83 9.17
N ASP A 378 -1.81 -35.67 9.60
CA ASP A 378 -2.12 -37.09 9.81
C ASP A 378 -2.95 -37.38 11.06
N ILE A 379 -2.93 -36.49 12.06
CA ILE A 379 -3.51 -36.75 13.39
C ILE A 379 -4.15 -35.48 13.93
N SER A 380 -5.41 -35.58 14.35
CA SER A 380 -6.15 -34.46 14.94
C SER A 380 -5.97 -34.39 16.46
N PHE A 381 -6.25 -33.23 17.05
CA PHE A 381 -6.30 -33.06 18.50
C PHE A 381 -7.29 -34.03 19.16
N GLU A 382 -8.41 -34.33 18.49
CA GLU A 382 -9.45 -35.21 19.00
C GLU A 382 -8.96 -36.66 19.19
N ASP A 383 -8.07 -37.12 18.31
CA ASP A 383 -7.42 -38.43 18.41
C ASP A 383 -6.42 -38.50 19.58
N LEU A 384 -5.82 -37.36 19.90
CA LEU A 384 -4.75 -37.24 20.89
C LEU A 384 -5.23 -36.95 22.31
N LYS A 385 -6.38 -36.30 22.48
CA LYS A 385 -6.79 -35.70 23.76
C LYS A 385 -6.81 -36.67 24.95
N ASN A 386 -7.12 -37.95 24.69
CA ASN A 386 -7.18 -38.99 25.71
C ASN A 386 -5.79 -39.54 26.10
N SER A 387 -4.77 -39.28 25.29
CA SER A 387 -3.38 -39.72 25.50
C SER A 387 -2.55 -38.67 26.24
N ILE A 388 -3.07 -37.45 26.41
CA ILE A 388 -2.40 -36.34 27.09
C ILE A 388 -2.25 -36.66 28.58
N GLN A 389 -1.01 -36.72 29.07
CA GLN A 389 -0.71 -36.88 30.48
C GLN A 389 -0.91 -35.56 31.22
N ARG A 390 -1.88 -35.51 32.14
CA ARG A 390 -2.21 -34.27 32.87
C ARG A 390 -1.66 -34.20 34.28
N TYR A 391 -0.92 -35.22 34.74
CA TYR A 391 -0.24 -35.27 36.04
C TYR A 391 -1.12 -34.78 37.21
N ASN A 392 -2.31 -35.37 37.33
CA ASN A 392 -3.33 -35.08 38.34
C ASN A 392 -3.92 -33.65 38.32
N GLU A 393 -3.60 -32.81 37.33
CA GLU A 393 -4.09 -31.43 37.17
C GLU A 393 -3.87 -30.54 38.41
N THR A 394 -2.94 -30.94 39.30
CA THR A 394 -2.69 -30.24 40.57
C THR A 394 -2.05 -28.86 40.35
N HIS A 395 -1.22 -28.74 39.32
CA HIS A 395 -0.64 -27.48 38.87
C HIS A 395 -0.93 -27.37 37.38
N TYR A 396 -1.66 -26.33 36.99
CA TYR A 396 -2.05 -26.11 35.60
C TYR A 396 -2.03 -24.61 35.26
N ILE A 397 -1.48 -24.31 34.09
CA ILE A 397 -1.51 -22.98 33.46
C ILE A 397 -2.03 -23.13 32.03
N LYS A 398 -2.93 -22.24 31.64
CA LYS A 398 -3.34 -22.05 30.25
C LYS A 398 -3.24 -20.59 29.85
N LEU A 399 -2.59 -20.34 28.73
CA LEU A 399 -2.54 -19.06 28.03
C LEU A 399 -3.32 -19.19 26.73
N VAL A 400 -4.14 -18.19 26.37
CA VAL A 400 -4.91 -18.18 25.12
C VAL A 400 -4.76 -16.84 24.41
N TRP A 401 -4.14 -16.83 23.23
CA TRP A 401 -4.07 -15.68 22.33
C TRP A 401 -5.25 -15.69 21.39
N ASP A 402 -5.96 -14.57 21.30
CA ASP A 402 -7.05 -14.38 20.34
C ASP A 402 -6.50 -13.89 19.00
N THR A 403 -6.66 -14.71 17.96
CA THR A 403 -6.10 -14.52 16.63
C THR A 403 -7.20 -14.30 15.59
N ARG A 404 -8.38 -13.79 15.96
CA ARG A 404 -9.52 -13.54 15.05
C ARG A 404 -9.18 -12.75 13.76
N ASN A 405 -8.08 -12.01 13.75
CA ASN A 405 -7.59 -11.22 12.61
C ASN A 405 -6.42 -11.89 11.86
N SER A 406 -6.15 -13.17 12.11
CA SER A 406 -5.04 -13.92 11.53
C SER A 406 -5.43 -15.37 11.27
N ASN A 407 -4.74 -16.04 10.35
CA ASN A 407 -5.02 -17.45 10.07
C ASN A 407 -4.34 -18.33 11.13
N SER A 408 -5.11 -18.79 12.13
CA SER A 408 -4.64 -19.63 13.23
C SER A 408 -3.99 -20.95 12.74
N GLU A 409 -4.46 -21.48 11.62
CA GLU A 409 -3.90 -22.67 10.97
C GLU A 409 -2.50 -22.40 10.37
N LEU A 410 -2.25 -21.18 9.90
CA LEU A 410 -0.93 -20.79 9.40
C LEU A 410 0.03 -20.54 10.57
N LEU A 411 -0.47 -19.90 11.62
CA LEU A 411 0.30 -19.64 12.84
C LEU A 411 0.80 -20.95 13.48
N ILE A 412 -0.05 -21.97 13.58
CA ILE A 412 0.36 -23.22 14.22
C ILE A 412 1.43 -23.98 13.42
N LYS A 413 1.40 -23.89 12.09
CA LYS A 413 2.43 -24.48 11.22
C LYS A 413 3.77 -23.81 11.36
N GLU A 414 3.78 -22.49 11.50
CA GLU A 414 5.02 -21.77 11.76
C GLU A 414 5.56 -22.12 13.16
N ILE A 415 4.69 -22.20 14.17
CA ILE A 415 5.05 -22.72 15.49
C ILE A 415 5.64 -24.13 15.38
N HIS A 416 5.08 -25.01 14.52
CA HIS A 416 5.66 -26.33 14.24
C HIS A 416 7.08 -26.21 13.69
N PHE A 417 7.29 -25.39 12.66
CA PHE A 417 8.60 -25.19 12.03
C PHE A 417 9.66 -24.72 13.03
N TYR A 418 9.36 -23.66 13.80
CA TYR A 418 10.24 -23.12 14.83
C TYR A 418 10.58 -24.18 15.90
N LEU A 419 9.56 -24.88 16.38
CA LEU A 419 9.74 -25.86 17.45
C LEU A 419 10.32 -27.20 16.95
N LYS A 420 10.21 -27.55 15.67
CA LYS A 420 10.82 -28.77 15.10
C LYS A 420 12.33 -28.77 15.32
N ASN A 421 12.97 -27.63 15.07
CA ASN A 421 14.40 -27.44 15.34
C ASN A 421 14.72 -27.36 16.84
N TYR A 422 13.87 -26.67 17.60
CA TYR A 422 14.06 -26.48 19.05
C TYR A 422 13.95 -27.80 19.84
N LEU A 423 13.03 -28.67 19.42
CA LEU A 423 12.68 -29.93 20.06
C LEU A 423 13.40 -31.13 19.42
N LYS A 424 14.37 -30.92 18.53
CA LYS A 424 15.06 -32.00 17.80
C LYS A 424 15.74 -33.03 18.72
N PHE A 425 16.12 -32.62 19.93
CA PHE A 425 16.77 -33.49 20.92
C PHE A 425 15.80 -34.35 21.74
N LEU A 426 14.50 -34.07 21.69
CA LEU A 426 13.47 -34.90 22.34
C LEU A 426 13.09 -36.08 21.44
N THR A 427 12.80 -37.23 22.06
CA THR A 427 12.38 -38.45 21.37
C THR A 427 10.92 -38.36 20.88
N ASP A 428 10.52 -39.20 19.93
CA ASP A 428 9.14 -39.25 19.40
C ASP A 428 8.09 -39.67 20.45
N LYS A 429 8.53 -40.21 21.59
CA LYS A 429 7.66 -40.49 22.74
C LYS A 429 7.44 -39.26 23.62
N GLU A 430 8.39 -38.32 23.58
CA GLU A 430 8.39 -37.09 24.39
C GLU A 430 7.85 -35.89 23.63
N LYS A 431 7.79 -35.92 22.31
CA LYS A 431 7.19 -34.87 21.49
C LYS A 431 6.30 -35.48 20.42
N PHE A 432 5.25 -34.75 20.08
CA PHE A 432 4.30 -35.14 19.06
C PHE A 432 3.78 -33.89 18.37
N PHE A 433 3.80 -33.88 17.05
CA PHE A 433 3.20 -32.82 16.23
C PHE A 433 1.90 -33.37 15.63
N PHE A 434 0.86 -32.56 15.63
CA PHE A 434 -0.48 -32.90 15.13
C PHE A 434 -1.08 -31.68 14.43
N ALA A 435 -2.15 -31.85 13.65
CA ALA A 435 -2.64 -30.82 12.74
C ALA A 435 -2.87 -29.46 13.42
N GLU A 436 -3.47 -29.48 14.60
CA GLU A 436 -3.80 -28.29 15.36
C GLU A 436 -2.73 -27.90 16.39
N GLY A 437 -1.57 -28.58 16.48
CA GLY A 437 -0.61 -28.25 17.53
C GLY A 437 0.55 -29.19 17.81
N ILE A 438 1.12 -29.01 19.00
CA ILE A 438 2.31 -29.73 19.48
C ILE A 438 2.06 -30.18 20.90
N TYR A 439 2.30 -31.46 21.16
CA TYR A 439 2.29 -32.04 22.49
C TYR A 439 3.71 -32.45 22.89
N ILE A 440 4.15 -32.05 24.09
CA ILE A 440 5.44 -32.40 24.67
C ILE A 440 5.18 -33.03 26.02
N ASN A 441 5.76 -34.20 26.25
CA ASN A 441 5.69 -34.90 27.53
C ASN A 441 7.08 -35.27 28.04
N LEU A 442 7.51 -34.63 29.12
CA LEU A 442 8.80 -34.86 29.75
C LEU A 442 8.62 -35.80 30.95
N PHE A 443 8.58 -37.11 30.68
CA PHE A 443 8.29 -38.15 31.68
C PHE A 443 9.16 -38.05 32.94
N ASN A 444 10.46 -37.78 32.79
CA ASN A 444 11.38 -37.71 33.93
C ASN A 444 11.15 -36.51 34.85
N LYS A 445 10.36 -35.53 34.40
CA LYS A 445 10.06 -34.30 35.14
C LYS A 445 8.58 -34.17 35.50
N ASN A 446 7.74 -35.12 35.07
CA ASN A 446 6.29 -35.07 35.20
C ASN A 446 5.69 -33.76 34.68
N VAL A 447 6.14 -33.30 33.50
CA VAL A 447 5.62 -32.08 32.84
C VAL A 447 5.07 -32.42 31.47
N SER A 448 3.85 -31.96 31.21
CA SER A 448 3.25 -31.95 29.88
C SER A 448 3.04 -30.51 29.41
N ILE A 449 3.34 -30.25 28.14
CA ILE A 449 3.11 -28.97 27.48
C ILE A 449 2.29 -29.26 26.23
N LEU A 450 1.20 -28.54 26.05
CA LEU A 450 0.34 -28.61 24.88
C LEU A 450 0.25 -27.22 24.27
N ILE A 451 0.63 -27.10 23.01
CA ILE A 451 0.33 -25.93 22.20
C ILE A 451 -0.76 -26.37 21.23
N ASN A 452 -1.89 -25.68 21.22
CA ASN A 452 -3.02 -26.06 20.39
C ASN A 452 -3.70 -24.82 19.79
N SER A 453 -4.11 -24.92 18.53
CA SER A 453 -4.88 -23.90 17.83
C SER A 453 -6.35 -24.31 17.75
N ASP A 454 -7.23 -23.34 17.93
CA ASP A 454 -8.60 -23.40 17.43
C ASP A 454 -8.76 -22.36 16.30
N ASN A 455 -9.92 -22.36 15.61
CA ASN A 455 -10.18 -21.50 14.46
C ASN A 455 -9.74 -20.03 14.67
N ASN A 456 -9.82 -19.51 15.89
CA ASN A 456 -9.55 -18.10 16.19
C ASN A 456 -8.61 -17.89 17.37
N SER A 457 -7.88 -18.91 17.80
CA SER A 457 -7.02 -18.79 18.96
C SER A 457 -5.85 -19.77 18.93
N ILE A 458 -4.80 -19.40 19.66
CA ILE A 458 -3.69 -20.29 20.00
C ILE A 458 -3.63 -20.38 21.51
N SER A 459 -3.45 -21.60 22.01
CA SER A 459 -3.34 -21.87 23.43
C SER A 459 -2.04 -22.57 23.78
N LEU A 460 -1.46 -22.19 24.92
CA LEU A 460 -0.38 -22.91 25.59
C LEU A 460 -0.91 -23.43 26.91
N GLU A 461 -0.91 -24.74 27.09
CA GLU A 461 -1.28 -25.42 28.32
C GLU A 461 -0.07 -26.14 28.91
N ILE A 462 0.15 -25.99 30.22
CA ILE A 462 1.23 -26.66 30.95
C ILE A 462 0.64 -27.39 32.14
N PHE A 463 0.93 -28.68 32.27
CA PHE A 463 0.50 -29.56 33.35
C PHE A 463 1.70 -30.13 34.09
N SER A 464 1.62 -30.20 35.42
CA SER A 464 2.65 -30.81 36.26
C SER A 464 2.09 -31.21 37.63
N ASP A 465 2.73 -32.19 38.26
CA ASP A 465 2.54 -32.48 39.70
C ASP A 465 3.47 -31.63 40.59
N ASN A 466 4.43 -30.91 40.00
CA ASN A 466 5.42 -30.08 40.67
C ASN A 466 5.33 -28.61 40.24
N GLN A 467 5.07 -27.73 41.22
CA GLN A 467 4.98 -26.27 41.05
C GLN A 467 6.26 -25.63 40.49
N SER A 468 7.45 -26.08 40.91
CA SER A 468 8.71 -25.49 40.46
C SER A 468 8.90 -25.68 38.96
N CYS A 469 8.56 -26.87 38.46
CA CYS A 469 8.68 -27.19 37.05
C CYS A 469 7.73 -26.33 36.20
N ILE A 470 6.49 -26.08 36.67
CA ILE A 470 5.55 -25.18 35.98
C ILE A 470 6.16 -23.80 35.75
N ASN A 471 6.78 -23.21 36.78
CA ASN A 471 7.35 -21.87 36.65
C ASN A 471 8.46 -21.82 35.61
N ASP A 472 9.39 -22.78 35.63
CA ASP A 472 10.52 -22.83 34.69
C ASP A 472 10.04 -22.91 33.23
N TYR A 473 9.06 -23.77 32.96
CA TYR A 473 8.53 -23.95 31.62
C TYR A 473 7.58 -22.83 31.18
N PHE A 474 6.82 -22.24 32.11
CA PHE A 474 5.99 -21.06 31.84
C PHE A 474 6.83 -19.92 31.30
N TYR A 475 7.89 -19.51 32.01
CA TYR A 475 8.72 -18.39 31.55
C TYR A 475 9.38 -18.66 30.21
N LYS A 476 9.86 -19.90 30.02
CA LYS A 476 10.55 -20.33 28.80
C LYS A 476 9.65 -20.28 27.55
N TYR A 477 8.42 -20.80 27.66
CA TYR A 477 7.52 -20.92 26.50
C TYR A 477 6.61 -19.70 26.31
N LEU A 478 6.38 -18.88 27.35
CA LEU A 478 5.66 -17.62 27.22
C LEU A 478 6.39 -16.66 26.27
N GLU A 479 7.68 -16.43 26.51
CA GLU A 479 8.51 -15.53 25.69
C GLU A 479 8.59 -16.04 24.25
N LEU A 480 8.91 -17.32 24.07
CA LEU A 480 9.01 -17.95 22.76
C LEU A 480 7.71 -17.86 21.95
N LEU A 481 6.55 -18.18 22.54
CA LEU A 481 5.28 -18.08 21.81
C LEU A 481 4.84 -16.64 21.59
N HIS A 482 5.15 -15.74 22.51
CA HIS A 482 4.88 -14.33 22.31
C HIS A 482 5.63 -13.78 21.10
N ASP A 483 6.92 -14.08 20.99
CA ASP A 483 7.77 -13.66 19.88
C ASP A 483 7.26 -14.27 18.56
N ILE A 484 7.00 -15.59 18.52
CA ILE A 484 6.49 -16.24 17.30
C ILE A 484 5.13 -15.64 16.88
N ILE A 485 4.20 -15.44 17.80
CA ILE A 485 2.88 -14.85 17.49
C ILE A 485 3.05 -13.41 17.00
N PHE A 486 3.91 -12.61 17.62
CA PHE A 486 4.21 -11.26 17.17
C PHE A 486 4.86 -11.27 15.77
N ASP A 487 5.85 -12.13 15.54
CA ASP A 487 6.57 -12.23 14.28
C ASP A 487 5.66 -12.63 13.11
N ILE A 488 4.63 -13.43 13.38
CA ILE A 488 3.67 -13.85 12.35
C ILE A 488 2.59 -12.77 12.15
N THR A 489 1.94 -12.36 13.24
CA THR A 489 0.78 -11.46 13.19
C THR A 489 1.15 -9.98 13.06
N HIS A 490 2.36 -9.60 13.45
CA HIS A 490 2.81 -8.23 13.67
C HIS A 490 1.93 -7.45 14.67
N GLN A 491 1.23 -8.18 15.53
CA GLN A 491 0.36 -7.65 16.55
C GLN A 491 0.88 -8.07 17.91
N TYR A 492 0.99 -7.10 18.81
CA TYR A 492 1.31 -7.36 20.21
C TYR A 492 0.06 -7.86 20.92
N ILE A 493 -0.27 -9.15 20.78
CA ILE A 493 -1.47 -9.77 21.33
C ILE A 493 -1.20 -10.31 22.74
N LEU A 494 -1.99 -9.89 23.73
CA LEU A 494 -1.95 -10.42 25.09
C LEU A 494 -2.71 -11.75 25.20
N PRO A 495 -2.10 -12.80 25.79
CA PRO A 495 -2.85 -14.00 26.11
C PRO A 495 -3.70 -13.82 27.36
N VAL A 496 -4.87 -14.44 27.33
CA VAL A 496 -5.69 -14.68 28.52
C VAL A 496 -5.06 -15.80 29.34
N ILE A 497 -4.76 -15.51 30.61
CA ILE A 497 -4.17 -16.48 31.54
C ILE A 497 -5.23 -17.13 32.44
N GLN A 498 -5.16 -18.44 32.58
CA GLN A 498 -5.94 -19.27 33.50
C GLN A 498 -4.98 -20.13 34.31
N THR A 499 -5.16 -20.20 35.64
CA THR A 499 -4.27 -20.97 36.54
C THR A 499 -5.04 -21.65 37.66
N THR A 500 -4.49 -22.72 38.21
CA THR A 500 -4.97 -23.33 39.46
C THR A 500 -4.68 -22.42 40.68
N GLU A 501 -5.42 -22.60 41.78
CA GLU A 501 -5.35 -21.67 42.94
C GLU A 501 -3.95 -21.53 43.55
N ASN A 502 -3.18 -22.62 43.55
CA ASN A 502 -1.80 -22.69 44.04
C ASN A 502 -0.78 -21.95 43.15
N LEU A 503 -1.18 -21.49 41.96
CA LEU A 503 -0.35 -20.77 41.00
C LEU A 503 -0.71 -19.29 40.83
N LYS A 504 -1.54 -18.73 41.74
CA LYS A 504 -1.94 -17.30 41.73
C LYS A 504 -0.75 -16.33 41.63
N GLN A 505 0.43 -16.71 42.12
CA GLN A 505 1.65 -15.90 41.99
C GLN A 505 2.12 -15.72 40.54
N VAL A 506 1.91 -16.71 39.66
CA VAL A 506 2.27 -16.65 38.24
C VAL A 506 1.32 -15.72 37.50
N ASP A 507 0.02 -15.82 37.77
CA ASP A 507 -1.00 -14.87 37.27
C ASP A 507 -0.68 -13.42 37.71
N ASN A 508 -0.35 -13.23 38.99
CA ASN A 508 0.07 -11.92 39.50
C ASN A 508 1.34 -11.39 38.81
N TYR A 509 2.33 -12.25 38.57
CA TYR A 509 3.54 -11.88 37.84
C TYR A 509 3.22 -11.48 36.40
N PHE A 510 2.46 -12.30 35.67
CA PHE A 510 2.04 -12.04 34.29
C PHE A 510 1.33 -10.67 34.19
N ARG A 511 0.33 -10.43 35.03
CA ARG A 511 -0.41 -9.16 35.08
C ARG A 511 0.48 -7.97 35.40
N LYS A 512 1.53 -8.17 36.21
CA LYS A 512 2.50 -7.14 36.59
C LYS A 512 3.49 -6.83 35.48
N VAL A 513 4.07 -7.83 34.82
CA VAL A 513 5.00 -7.66 33.70
C VAL A 513 4.33 -6.87 32.59
N PHE A 514 3.13 -7.28 32.21
CA PHE A 514 2.36 -6.60 31.19
C PHE A 514 1.57 -5.39 31.72
N LYS A 515 1.75 -4.99 32.99
CA LYS A 515 1.10 -3.82 33.64
C LYS A 515 -0.43 -3.72 33.45
N ILE A 516 -1.09 -4.85 33.22
CA ILE A 516 -2.54 -4.95 32.96
C ILE A 516 -3.30 -4.44 34.20
N ASP A 517 -2.80 -4.81 35.38
CA ASP A 517 -3.39 -4.53 36.69
C ASP A 517 -2.99 -3.14 37.24
N THR A 518 -3.06 -2.11 36.40
CA THR A 518 -2.80 -0.73 36.84
C THR A 518 -4.01 -0.18 37.61
N LYS A 519 -3.83 0.15 38.90
CA LYS A 519 -4.84 0.84 39.71
C LYS A 519 -4.67 2.35 39.62
N LEU A 520 -5.78 3.09 39.59
CA LEU A 520 -5.75 4.55 39.63
C LEU A 520 -5.51 5.10 41.03
N SER A 521 -5.93 4.38 42.06
CA SER A 521 -5.69 4.70 43.46
C SER A 521 -5.79 3.43 44.30
N LYS A 522 -5.35 3.48 45.57
CA LYS A 522 -5.49 2.34 46.49
C LYS A 522 -6.94 1.86 46.66
N SER A 523 -7.91 2.75 46.46
CA SER A 523 -9.35 2.49 46.60
C SER A 523 -10.07 2.13 45.29
N SER A 524 -9.44 2.27 44.12
CA SER A 524 -10.09 1.98 42.83
C SER A 524 -9.90 0.53 42.40
N GLY A 525 -10.83 0.01 41.61
CA GLY A 525 -10.61 -1.21 40.82
C GLY A 525 -9.46 -1.07 39.80
N TYR A 526 -9.06 -2.19 39.20
CA TYR A 526 -8.06 -2.23 38.12
C TYR A 526 -8.58 -1.54 36.86
N LEU A 527 -7.78 -0.69 36.22
CA LEU A 527 -8.21 0.07 35.05
C LEU A 527 -8.54 -0.84 33.87
N ILE A 528 -7.65 -1.77 33.56
CA ILE A 528 -7.89 -2.85 32.59
C ILE A 528 -7.86 -4.16 33.36
N LYS A 529 -8.80 -5.04 33.07
CA LYS A 529 -8.86 -6.36 33.71
C LYS A 529 -9.46 -7.36 32.74
N PHE A 530 -8.96 -8.59 32.77
CA PHE A 530 -9.64 -9.71 32.11
C PHE A 530 -11.05 -9.91 32.69
N ASP A 531 -12.04 -9.96 31.81
CA ASP A 531 -13.41 -10.31 32.12
C ASP A 531 -13.69 -11.75 31.64
N PRO A 532 -13.81 -12.72 32.58
CA PRO A 532 -14.07 -14.11 32.22
C PRO A 532 -15.39 -14.33 31.47
N GLN A 533 -16.38 -13.44 31.62
CA GLN A 533 -17.66 -13.57 30.93
C GLN A 533 -17.56 -13.18 29.46
N LEU A 534 -16.69 -12.23 29.15
CA LEU A 534 -16.43 -11.75 27.78
C LEU A 534 -15.29 -12.52 27.13
N ASN A 535 -14.52 -13.28 27.90
CA ASN A 535 -13.24 -13.85 27.50
C ASN A 535 -12.30 -12.82 26.85
N ASN A 536 -12.36 -11.57 27.33
CA ASN A 536 -11.59 -10.45 26.78
C ASN A 536 -11.17 -9.48 27.89
N TYR A 537 -10.29 -8.54 27.59
CA TYR A 537 -9.96 -7.45 28.49
C TYR A 537 -11.06 -6.39 28.49
N ALA A 538 -11.38 -5.89 29.68
CA ALA A 538 -12.42 -4.90 29.88
C ALA A 538 -11.87 -3.66 30.60
N LEU A 539 -12.16 -2.49 30.01
CA LEU A 539 -11.82 -1.18 30.55
C LEU A 539 -12.82 -0.76 31.62
N LEU A 540 -12.33 -0.27 32.76
CA LEU A 540 -13.13 0.35 33.80
C LEU A 540 -13.67 1.69 33.30
N LEU A 541 -14.99 1.75 33.12
CA LEU A 541 -15.71 2.93 32.66
C LEU A 541 -16.24 3.78 33.82
N SER A 542 -16.58 3.17 34.95
CA SER A 542 -16.93 3.91 36.17
C SER A 542 -16.73 3.09 37.44
N HIS A 543 -16.40 3.78 38.54
CA HIS A 543 -16.23 3.21 39.88
C HIS A 543 -16.89 4.12 40.92
N ASN A 544 -17.74 3.58 41.80
CA ASN A 544 -18.30 4.32 42.94
C ASN A 544 -18.56 3.40 44.12
N VAL A 545 -18.43 3.89 45.36
CA VAL A 545 -18.51 3.08 46.60
C VAL A 545 -19.85 2.32 46.73
N ASP A 546 -20.94 2.89 46.20
CA ASP A 546 -22.28 2.31 46.25
C ASP A 546 -22.63 1.36 45.08
N TYR A 547 -21.78 1.29 44.03
CA TYR A 547 -22.08 0.59 42.79
C TYR A 547 -20.88 -0.23 42.33
N LYS A 548 -21.07 -1.54 42.09
CA LYS A 548 -20.06 -2.44 41.50
C LYS A 548 -19.39 -1.80 40.27
N ASP A 549 -18.08 -2.05 40.11
CA ASP A 549 -17.29 -1.66 38.94
C ASP A 549 -18.06 -1.89 37.64
N PHE A 550 -18.11 -0.87 36.78
CA PHE A 550 -18.69 -1.01 35.45
C PHE A 550 -17.57 -1.02 34.40
N ARG A 551 -17.62 -2.01 33.52
CA ARG A 551 -16.60 -2.26 32.51
C ARG A 551 -17.23 -2.47 31.14
N SER A 552 -16.48 -2.15 30.11
CA SER A 552 -16.80 -2.52 28.73
C SER A 552 -15.62 -3.26 28.14
N ASP A 553 -15.93 -4.18 27.23
CA ASP A 553 -14.97 -4.72 26.28
C ASP A 553 -14.16 -3.57 25.65
N ILE A 554 -12.84 -3.71 25.63
CA ILE A 554 -11.92 -2.73 25.02
C ILE A 554 -12.21 -2.55 23.53
N ASP A 555 -12.67 -3.59 22.84
CA ASP A 555 -12.99 -3.55 21.41
C ASP A 555 -14.20 -2.66 21.11
N LYS A 556 -15.04 -2.39 22.13
CA LYS A 556 -16.19 -1.49 22.01
C LYS A 556 -15.85 -0.03 22.35
N VAL A 557 -14.64 0.25 22.83
CA VAL A 557 -14.24 1.62 23.20
C VAL A 557 -13.70 2.33 21.97
N MET A 558 -14.42 3.36 21.50
CA MET A 558 -14.05 4.10 20.30
C MET A 558 -12.97 5.16 20.57
N PHE A 559 -13.16 5.96 21.62
CA PHE A 559 -12.16 6.95 22.03
C PHE A 559 -12.38 7.38 23.47
N ILE A 560 -11.34 7.96 24.08
CA ILE A 560 -11.32 8.39 25.47
C ILE A 560 -10.72 9.78 25.56
N ILE A 561 -11.44 10.68 26.21
CA ILE A 561 -10.98 12.03 26.51
C ILE A 561 -10.34 12.00 27.90
N ILE A 562 -9.09 12.43 28.01
CA ILE A 562 -8.34 12.51 29.26
C ILE A 562 -8.09 13.98 29.62
N SER A 563 -8.79 14.46 30.64
CA SER A 563 -8.58 15.79 31.23
C SER A 563 -7.67 15.73 32.46
N SER A 564 -7.44 16.86 33.12
CA SER A 564 -6.67 16.92 34.37
C SER A 564 -7.40 16.33 35.59
N LYS A 565 -8.73 16.16 35.52
CA LYS A 565 -9.55 15.72 36.67
C LYS A 565 -10.42 14.50 36.39
N THR A 566 -10.64 14.16 35.12
CA THR A 566 -11.60 13.13 34.70
C THR A 566 -11.20 12.52 33.36
N THR A 567 -11.45 11.22 33.19
CA THR A 567 -11.52 10.56 31.88
C THR A 567 -12.96 10.30 31.49
N ILE A 568 -13.28 10.41 30.19
CA ILE A 568 -14.61 10.10 29.64
C ILE A 568 -14.41 9.19 28.45
N ALA A 569 -14.97 7.99 28.51
CA ALA A 569 -14.88 6.98 27.45
C ALA A 569 -16.17 6.95 26.61
N TYR A 570 -16.01 6.88 25.29
CA TYR A 570 -17.09 6.71 24.34
C TYR A 570 -17.07 5.28 23.82
N THR A 571 -18.19 4.59 23.93
CA THR A 571 -18.33 3.17 23.59
C THR A 571 -19.44 2.94 22.57
N LEU A 572 -19.29 1.89 21.78
CA LEU A 572 -20.31 1.40 20.85
C LEU A 572 -21.33 0.53 21.61
N ASN A 573 -22.62 0.83 21.46
CA ASN A 573 -23.69 -0.03 21.98
C ASN A 573 -24.15 -1.06 20.92
N GLU A 574 -25.09 -1.94 21.29
CA GLU A 574 -25.59 -3.02 20.43
C GLU A 574 -26.28 -2.53 19.14
N ASP A 575 -26.74 -1.27 19.09
CA ASP A 575 -27.35 -0.64 17.90
C ASP A 575 -26.31 0.07 17.01
N ASN A 576 -25.01 -0.17 17.22
CA ASN A 576 -23.91 0.58 16.60
C ASN A 576 -23.96 2.10 16.88
N LYS A 577 -24.57 2.52 17.99
CA LYS A 577 -24.60 3.91 18.40
C LYS A 577 -23.48 4.24 19.37
N VAL A 578 -22.90 5.41 19.19
CA VAL A 578 -21.82 5.92 20.05
C VAL A 578 -22.42 6.63 21.26
N SER A 579 -22.05 6.19 22.47
CA SER A 579 -22.47 6.84 23.71
C SER A 579 -21.34 6.99 24.72
N ASN A 580 -21.44 8.02 25.57
CA ASN A 580 -20.57 8.19 26.74
C ASN A 580 -21.28 7.88 28.05
N TYR A 581 -22.44 7.22 27.99
CA TYR A 581 -23.25 6.95 29.16
C TYR A 581 -23.89 5.57 29.08
N MET A 582 -24.18 5.01 30.24
CA MET A 582 -24.90 3.76 30.44
C MET A 582 -26.33 4.02 30.90
N ILE A 583 -27.27 3.16 30.50
CA ILE A 583 -28.65 3.16 31.00
C ILE A 583 -28.77 2.02 32.02
N ARG A 584 -29.03 2.35 33.30
CA ARG A 584 -29.27 1.34 34.35
C ARG A 584 -30.44 1.77 35.21
N SER A 585 -31.44 0.90 35.35
CA SER A 585 -32.62 1.13 36.21
C SER A 585 -33.23 2.53 35.99
N SER A 586 -33.50 2.86 34.71
CA SER A 586 -34.03 4.15 34.23
C SER A 586 -33.20 5.42 34.53
N LYS A 587 -31.95 5.31 35.00
CA LYS A 587 -31.02 6.43 35.16
C LYS A 587 -29.83 6.33 34.20
N LYS A 588 -29.48 7.45 33.56
CA LYS A 588 -28.27 7.60 32.73
C LYS A 588 -27.07 7.91 33.62
N LYS A 589 -25.96 7.20 33.46
CA LYS A 589 -24.71 7.46 34.18
C LYS A 589 -23.55 7.59 33.20
N LEU A 590 -22.70 8.59 33.39
CA LEU A 590 -21.55 8.85 32.51
C LEU A 590 -20.47 7.77 32.68
N ASN A 591 -19.88 7.34 31.57
CA ASN A 591 -18.71 6.47 31.48
C ASN A 591 -17.46 7.29 31.82
N SER A 592 -17.34 7.69 33.09
CA SER A 592 -16.23 8.50 33.56
C SER A 592 -15.53 7.96 34.79
N VAL A 593 -14.21 8.22 34.85
CA VAL A 593 -13.35 7.92 36.00
C VAL A 593 -12.62 9.17 36.45
N THR A 594 -12.54 9.40 37.75
CA THR A 594 -11.86 10.57 38.32
C THR A 594 -10.34 10.37 38.34
N ILE A 595 -9.61 11.39 37.88
CA ILE A 595 -8.16 11.53 38.00
C ILE A 595 -7.88 12.45 39.18
N ARG A 596 -7.17 11.97 40.21
CA ARG A 596 -6.85 12.76 41.41
C ARG A 596 -5.45 13.35 41.38
N THR A 597 -4.52 12.68 40.69
CA THR A 597 -3.13 13.10 40.59
C THR A 597 -2.62 13.08 39.14
N SER A 598 -1.52 13.78 38.86
CA SER A 598 -0.82 13.67 37.57
C SER A 598 -0.29 12.25 37.32
N GLU A 599 0.06 11.52 38.39
CA GLU A 599 0.49 10.13 38.30
C GLU A 599 -0.67 9.22 37.87
N ASP A 600 -1.89 9.44 38.37
CA ASP A 600 -3.09 8.71 37.95
C ASP A 600 -3.34 8.89 36.44
N LYS A 601 -3.10 10.10 35.92
CA LYS A 601 -3.23 10.41 34.49
C LYS A 601 -2.23 9.62 33.66
N GLU A 602 -0.96 9.62 34.06
CA GLU A 602 0.09 8.88 33.34
C GLU A 602 -0.11 7.36 33.45
N ASN A 603 -0.58 6.86 34.59
CA ASN A 603 -0.94 5.46 34.77
C ASN A 603 -2.12 5.07 33.88
N TYR A 604 -3.12 5.96 33.74
CA TYR A 604 -4.26 5.74 32.85
C TYR A 604 -3.81 5.64 31.39
N LYS A 605 -2.92 6.55 30.95
CA LYS A 605 -2.34 6.51 29.60
C LYS A 605 -1.51 5.25 29.36
N LYS A 606 -0.59 4.93 30.26
CA LYS A 606 0.30 3.76 30.14
C LYS A 606 -0.47 2.45 30.04
N ALA A 607 -1.59 2.33 30.75
CA ALA A 607 -2.44 1.16 30.66
C ALA A 607 -3.15 1.04 29.30
N LEU A 608 -3.66 2.16 28.75
CA LEU A 608 -4.33 2.15 27.45
C LEU A 608 -3.38 2.01 26.26
N LEU A 609 -2.26 2.72 26.29
CA LEU A 609 -1.21 2.70 25.26
C LEU A 609 -0.24 1.55 25.46
N ASN A 610 -0.68 0.51 26.15
CA ASN A 610 0.11 -0.67 26.37
C ASN A 610 0.23 -1.41 25.04
N PRO A 611 1.44 -1.55 24.45
CA PRO A 611 1.60 -2.14 23.12
C PRO A 611 0.97 -3.53 23.06
N TYR A 612 1.07 -4.29 24.16
CA TYR A 612 0.49 -5.63 24.37
C TYR A 612 -1.04 -5.72 24.26
N LEU A 613 -1.75 -4.59 24.17
CA LEU A 613 -3.17 -4.56 23.78
C LEU A 613 -3.37 -4.48 22.26
N GLY A 614 -2.37 -4.82 21.44
CA GLY A 614 -2.44 -4.81 19.98
C GLY A 614 -2.34 -3.44 19.32
N GLU A 615 -1.72 -2.45 19.97
CA GLU A 615 -1.69 -1.03 19.52
C GLU A 615 -3.06 -0.46 19.12
N ILE A 616 -4.14 -1.03 19.69
CA ILE A 616 -5.53 -0.63 19.41
C ILE A 616 -5.74 0.86 19.72
N PHE A 617 -5.02 1.40 20.70
CA PHE A 617 -5.14 2.78 21.12
C PHE A 617 -3.93 3.63 20.73
N LYS A 618 -4.20 4.82 20.18
CA LYS A 618 -3.19 5.84 19.88
C LYS A 618 -3.47 7.13 20.64
N GLU A 619 -2.43 7.73 21.22
CA GLU A 619 -2.51 9.06 21.83
C GLU A 619 -2.41 10.14 20.75
N THR A 620 -3.30 11.12 20.85
CA THR A 620 -3.24 12.36 20.07
C THR A 620 -3.68 13.55 20.92
N ASP A 621 -3.35 14.74 20.45
CA ASP A 621 -3.75 16.00 21.06
C ASP A 621 -5.03 16.50 20.40
N ALA A 622 -5.99 16.99 21.19
CA ALA A 622 -7.20 17.59 20.66
C ALA A 622 -7.47 19.00 21.20
N TYR A 623 -8.03 19.86 20.33
CA TYR A 623 -8.38 21.24 20.63
C TYR A 623 -9.89 21.44 20.53
N LEU A 624 -10.49 22.10 21.53
CA LEU A 624 -11.88 22.55 21.44
C LEU A 624 -11.94 23.94 20.79
N GLY A 625 -12.80 24.12 19.78
CA GLY A 625 -13.03 25.40 19.11
C GLY A 625 -13.92 26.35 19.93
N GLY A 626 -13.48 27.61 20.06
CA GLY A 626 -14.10 28.73 20.79
C GLY A 626 -13.05 29.83 21.06
N ASP A 627 -13.40 30.90 21.80
CA ASP A 627 -12.48 32.02 22.12
C ASP A 627 -11.23 31.63 22.94
N ILE A 628 -11.18 30.38 23.44
CA ILE A 628 -10.02 29.81 24.14
C ILE A 628 -9.76 28.40 23.60
N LYS A 629 -8.67 28.22 22.84
CA LYS A 629 -8.16 26.89 22.41
C LYS A 629 -7.68 26.11 23.64
N LYS A 630 -8.50 25.21 24.19
CA LYS A 630 -8.09 24.32 25.29
C LYS A 630 -7.62 22.98 24.73
N LYS A 631 -6.36 22.64 24.99
CA LYS A 631 -5.73 21.36 24.63
C LYS A 631 -6.10 20.27 25.64
N PHE A 632 -6.53 19.11 25.15
CA PHE A 632 -6.74 17.91 25.97
C PHE A 632 -6.13 16.68 25.29
N THR A 633 -5.81 15.67 26.10
CA THR A 633 -5.30 14.39 25.57
C THR A 633 -6.49 13.55 25.10
N LEU A 634 -6.39 13.02 23.89
CA LEU A 634 -7.36 12.10 23.30
C LEU A 634 -6.65 10.76 23.05
N ILE A 635 -7.28 9.67 23.48
CA ILE A 635 -6.86 8.32 23.13
C ILE A 635 -7.91 7.79 22.15
N ILE A 636 -7.52 7.51 20.91
CA ILE A 636 -8.41 7.01 19.86
C ILE A 636 -8.19 5.51 19.65
N ASN A 637 -9.25 4.78 19.31
CA ASN A 637 -9.14 3.39 18.87
C ASN A 637 -8.99 3.34 17.34
N THR A 638 -7.87 2.77 16.87
CA THR A 638 -7.48 2.74 15.45
C THR A 638 -8.42 1.89 14.59
N ASN A 639 -9.16 0.94 15.17
CA ASN A 639 -10.16 0.15 14.45
C ASN A 639 -11.31 1.04 13.93
N PHE A 640 -11.61 2.14 14.64
CA PHE A 640 -12.69 3.05 14.28
C PHE A 640 -12.21 4.33 13.58
N PHE A 641 -10.94 4.67 13.75
CA PHE A 641 -10.39 5.93 13.27
C PHE A 641 -9.06 5.75 12.53
N ASN A 642 -8.95 6.39 11.38
CA ASN A 642 -7.71 6.57 10.63
C ASN A 642 -7.18 7.99 10.81
N LEU A 643 -5.88 8.11 11.11
CA LEU A 643 -5.20 9.39 11.29
C LEU A 643 -4.33 9.64 10.04
N LYS A 644 -4.72 10.62 9.21
CA LYS A 644 -3.95 11.00 8.02
C LYS A 644 -3.24 12.33 8.27
N GLN A 645 -1.96 12.39 7.89
CA GLN A 645 -1.22 13.65 7.84
C GLN A 645 -1.50 14.36 6.52
N GLU A 646 -2.17 15.50 6.59
CA GLU A 646 -2.30 16.41 5.45
C GLU A 646 -1.80 17.78 5.88
N ASN A 647 -0.89 18.38 5.10
CA ASN A 647 -0.46 19.77 5.27
C ASN A 647 -0.04 20.15 6.71
N GLN A 648 0.78 19.31 7.35
CA GLN A 648 1.26 19.52 8.73
C GLN A 648 0.17 19.48 9.83
N THR A 649 -1.04 19.03 9.49
CA THR A 649 -2.14 18.79 10.43
C THR A 649 -2.53 17.32 10.42
N ASP A 650 -2.66 16.72 11.61
CA ASP A 650 -3.20 15.37 11.75
C ASP A 650 -4.73 15.45 11.65
N ASN A 651 -5.33 14.90 10.60
CA ASN A 651 -6.78 14.81 10.44
C ASN A 651 -7.27 13.42 10.86
N LEU A 652 -8.31 13.39 11.70
CA LEU A 652 -8.92 12.15 12.20
C LEU A 652 -10.17 11.80 11.39
N TYR A 653 -10.15 10.69 10.68
CA TYR A 653 -11.26 10.20 9.86
C TYR A 653 -11.88 8.97 10.50
N LEU A 654 -13.20 8.85 10.44
CA LEU A 654 -13.91 7.66 10.88
C LEU A 654 -13.93 6.63 9.75
N ASN A 655 -13.70 5.36 10.08
CA ASN A 655 -13.52 4.30 9.08
C ASN A 655 -14.84 3.87 8.39
N SER A 656 -16.00 4.34 8.85
CA SER A 656 -17.29 4.10 8.17
C SER A 656 -18.38 5.13 8.52
N ASP A 657 -19.32 5.34 7.59
CA ASP A 657 -20.53 6.16 7.78
C ASP A 657 -21.63 5.45 8.60
N LYS A 658 -21.37 4.23 9.11
CA LYS A 658 -22.40 3.38 9.74
C LYS A 658 -22.67 3.70 11.21
N TYR A 659 -21.90 4.59 11.82
CA TYR A 659 -21.98 4.87 13.25
C TYR A 659 -22.80 6.14 13.51
N ILE A 660 -23.88 6.00 14.26
CA ILE A 660 -24.77 7.13 14.59
C ILE A 660 -24.53 7.50 16.05
N VAL A 661 -24.21 8.75 16.33
CA VAL A 661 -24.08 9.17 17.73
C VAL A 661 -25.45 9.24 18.37
N ASP A 662 -25.56 8.68 19.58
CA ASP A 662 -26.83 8.67 20.28
C ASP A 662 -27.31 10.11 20.57
N PRO A 663 -28.49 10.53 20.04
CA PRO A 663 -29.04 11.88 20.22
C PRO A 663 -29.32 12.21 21.69
N ASN A 664 -29.31 11.20 22.56
CA ASN A 664 -29.59 11.30 23.98
C ASN A 664 -28.34 11.46 24.87
N ASN A 665 -27.15 11.64 24.30
CA ASN A 665 -25.91 11.94 25.03
C ASN A 665 -26.10 13.22 25.87
N SER A 666 -25.96 13.10 27.20
CA SER A 666 -26.20 14.20 28.15
C SER A 666 -25.17 15.32 27.97
N ILE A 667 -25.65 16.57 27.92
CA ILE A 667 -24.86 17.81 27.78
C ILE A 667 -24.01 18.07 29.05
N THR A 668 -22.86 17.43 29.16
CA THR A 668 -21.68 17.89 29.91
C THR A 668 -20.90 18.97 29.12
N GLU A 669 -20.07 19.80 29.77
CA GLU A 669 -19.15 20.73 29.06
C GLU A 669 -18.26 20.01 28.02
N HIS A 670 -18.01 18.71 28.21
CA HIS A 670 -17.26 17.85 27.30
C HIS A 670 -18.09 17.27 26.15
N SER A 671 -19.42 17.40 26.17
CA SER A 671 -20.28 17.04 25.03
C SER A 671 -20.38 18.12 23.96
N LYS A 672 -19.70 19.25 24.14
CA LYS A 672 -19.36 20.11 22.99
C LYS A 672 -18.20 19.56 22.16
N VAL A 673 -17.46 18.56 22.68
CA VAL A 673 -16.49 17.75 21.91
C VAL A 673 -17.23 16.79 20.97
N VAL A 674 -18.52 16.56 21.22
CA VAL A 674 -19.36 15.64 20.44
C VAL A 674 -19.70 16.31 19.11
N ILE A 675 -18.94 15.92 18.09
CA ILE A 675 -19.32 15.91 16.68
C ILE A 675 -19.30 17.26 15.99
N LEU A 676 -18.11 17.64 15.52
CA LEU A 676 -17.99 18.02 14.11
C LEU A 676 -17.16 16.92 13.46
N LEU A 677 -17.83 15.85 13.03
CA LEU A 677 -17.23 14.71 12.31
C LEU A 677 -16.49 15.12 11.01
N ASN A 678 -16.53 16.41 10.64
CA ASN A 678 -15.90 16.98 9.45
C ASN A 678 -14.88 18.11 9.74
N GLN A 679 -14.56 18.47 11.00
CA GLN A 679 -13.74 19.67 11.31
C GLN A 679 -12.86 19.56 12.57
N LEU A 680 -12.21 18.42 12.82
CA LEU A 680 -11.14 18.37 13.82
C LEU A 680 -9.80 18.67 13.13
N VAL A 681 -9.31 19.91 13.27
CA VAL A 681 -7.99 20.35 12.79
C VAL A 681 -7.04 20.45 13.99
N PHE A 682 -5.92 19.75 13.96
CA PHE A 682 -4.90 19.77 15.01
C PHE A 682 -3.58 20.41 14.51
N GLU A 683 -3.12 21.47 15.19
CA GLU A 683 -1.82 22.11 14.94
C GLU A 683 -0.68 21.37 15.69
N PRO A 684 0.52 21.24 15.07
CA PRO A 684 1.68 20.57 15.67
C PRO A 684 2.28 21.38 16.83
N LYS A 685 2.90 20.67 17.79
CA LYS A 685 3.71 21.29 18.86
C LYS A 685 4.90 22.02 18.23
N LYS A 686 5.18 23.24 18.70
CA LYS A 686 6.45 23.94 18.49
C LYS A 686 7.60 23.20 19.15
#